data_AF-A0AAN6QM12-F1
#
_entry.id   AF-A0AAN6QM12-F1
#
_cell.length_a   1.000
_cell.length_b   1.000
_cell.length_c   1.000
_cell.angle_alpha   90.00
_cell.angle_beta   90.00
_cell.angle_gamma   90.00
#
_symmetry.space_group_name_H-M   'P 1'
#
loop_
_entity.id
_entity.type
_entity.pdbx_description
1 polymer ?
#
loop_
_entity_poly.entity_id
_entity_poly.type
_entity_poly.pdbx_seq_one_letter_code
_entity_poly.pdbx_strand_id
1 'polypeptide(L)'
;MRSSIAFVVSFCLLGRVSGQVNSFDQCKIHVERILNGTETHGPINNETIEEYGYIYHGPVAGINPDFPRPKLLTITREGCQALCGLNDPDYYWVTDISLTLSIVSNWVIPIIALLAVLPYESSDGSESKTTRLKETWAKILRISGHLLNWLGSPQTALTAVFFNIEQMRMCLVAAKQPETDAEEQYTTRRELKRDAYYVLCCIGQYQLPEDTDCFLDGLLYSLFRPLCKPVGEEHDTDERRRTAEAWTTELLRAMARQMRASRRRGVWPTFASIILFFVAYGVSVALAFSNDMGDRTTTHSLAYGILISWLPLLVLFAILDRNPNSAERTRTLIFRWMWNGRAVKAWENDLTMQTPNWWSPAKRKKPQAKSERHQNPKSFPDRRQTAQKYPQAILDEVHGQETSLACSQQTRSPPTNWDCIPGRFIGQGREIGYNGLTYEIVSAVRDKSGENLWRLINNRNMTRTEFKFLFPPHEHRPPASWWFLSVISLLLVLFEIGMAVMMSSTVPTVGVGCRSGLYIIYALLTTGTWVLHLFPWFRRQGFWAKVFGYGLCLLATLCLTFTTFASFSGVLKNCICRAGFSGYLDFEEAEFYRKKEHFDVTKWWWIAAILGAFPVIMLFMIAVVLIMLLQPLWQDDAECEWIDNGAAGENSRSGGRQEDIQGADMKWLD
;
A
#
# COMPACT_ATOMS: atom_id res chain seq x y z
N MET A 1 -13.19 10.49 8.38
CA MET A 1 -13.80 10.51 7.03
C MET A 1 -15.16 11.19 7.02
N ARG A 2 -16.16 10.78 7.83
CA ARG A 2 -17.47 11.47 7.90
C ARG A 2 -17.39 12.97 8.22
N SER A 3 -16.54 13.40 9.16
CA SER A 3 -16.37 14.82 9.49
C SER A 3 -15.66 15.64 8.42
N SER A 4 -14.72 15.04 7.67
CA SER A 4 -13.98 15.75 6.60
C SER A 4 -14.86 15.96 5.36
N ILE A 5 -15.71 14.98 5.02
CA ILE A 5 -16.69 15.10 3.94
C ILE A 5 -17.77 16.12 4.32
N ALA A 6 -18.24 16.11 5.57
CA ALA A 6 -19.19 17.11 6.04
C ALA A 6 -18.58 18.53 6.01
N PHE A 7 -17.29 18.69 6.28
CA PHE A 7 -16.62 20.00 6.22
C PHE A 7 -16.53 20.54 4.78
N VAL A 8 -16.16 19.70 3.80
CA VAL A 8 -16.10 20.13 2.39
C VAL A 8 -17.50 20.45 1.85
N VAL A 9 -18.49 19.59 2.13
CA VAL A 9 -19.88 19.81 1.67
C VAL A 9 -20.53 21.02 2.37
N SER A 10 -20.28 21.21 3.66
CA SER A 10 -20.82 22.35 4.42
C SER A 10 -20.18 23.68 4.03
N PHE A 11 -18.91 23.69 3.60
CA PHE A 11 -18.26 24.90 3.10
C PHE A 11 -18.75 25.28 1.69
N CYS A 12 -19.04 24.28 0.83
CA CYS A 12 -19.59 24.52 -0.50
C CYS A 12 -21.04 25.03 -0.49
N LEU A 13 -21.87 24.65 0.48
CA LEU A 13 -23.29 25.01 0.51
C LEU A 13 -23.59 26.42 1.07
N LEU A 14 -22.61 27.08 1.70
CA LEU A 14 -22.80 28.41 2.30
C LEU A 14 -22.35 29.59 1.40
N GLY A 15 -21.81 29.31 0.21
CA GLY A 15 -21.45 30.34 -0.77
C GLY A 15 -22.70 30.91 -1.46
N ARG A 16 -22.99 32.21 -1.27
CA ARG A 16 -24.02 32.92 -2.05
C ARG A 16 -23.63 32.88 -3.53
N VAL A 17 -24.48 32.28 -4.36
CA VAL A 17 -24.37 32.28 -5.82
C VAL A 17 -24.82 33.65 -6.34
N SER A 18 -23.90 34.60 -6.45
CA SER A 18 -24.10 35.78 -7.31
C SER A 18 -23.47 35.48 -8.66
N GLY A 19 -24.28 35.43 -9.72
CA GLY A 19 -23.81 35.18 -11.09
C GLY A 19 -22.97 36.33 -11.64
N GLN A 20 -21.71 36.42 -11.22
CA GLN A 20 -20.72 37.29 -11.85
C GLN A 20 -20.11 36.57 -13.05
N VAL A 21 -20.16 37.23 -14.20
CA VAL A 21 -19.41 36.88 -15.42
C VAL A 21 -17.93 36.73 -15.06
N ASN A 22 -17.24 35.74 -15.67
CA ASN A 22 -15.81 35.47 -15.47
C ASN A 22 -14.99 36.77 -15.39
N SER A 23 -14.35 37.00 -14.24
CA SER A 23 -13.54 38.18 -13.93
C SER A 23 -12.49 38.52 -15.01
N PHE A 24 -12.01 37.49 -15.70
CA PHE A 24 -10.98 37.62 -16.71
C PHE A 24 -11.50 37.99 -18.10
N ASP A 25 -12.68 37.49 -18.47
CA ASP A 25 -13.35 37.90 -19.72
C ASP A 25 -13.81 39.36 -19.59
N GLN A 26 -14.25 39.75 -18.38
CA GLN A 26 -14.46 41.15 -18.04
C GLN A 26 -13.16 41.95 -18.16
N CYS A 27 -12.03 41.44 -17.64
CA CYS A 27 -10.76 42.13 -17.79
C CYS A 27 -10.35 42.31 -19.26
N LYS A 28 -10.54 41.28 -20.11
CA LYS A 28 -10.31 41.39 -21.56
C LYS A 28 -11.12 42.54 -22.16
N ILE A 29 -12.42 42.57 -21.88
CA ILE A 29 -13.33 43.62 -22.37
C ILE A 29 -12.88 45.00 -21.86
N HIS A 30 -12.47 45.12 -20.61
CA HIS A 30 -11.95 46.38 -20.06
C HIS A 30 -10.67 46.84 -20.76
N VAL A 31 -9.70 45.93 -20.98
CA VAL A 31 -8.46 46.25 -21.70
C VAL A 31 -8.76 46.69 -23.13
N GLU A 32 -9.65 45.98 -23.84
CA GLU A 32 -10.07 46.35 -25.20
C GLU A 32 -10.76 47.72 -25.23
N ARG A 33 -11.62 48.03 -24.26
CA ARG A 33 -12.27 49.33 -24.16
C ARG A 33 -11.31 50.47 -23.86
N ILE A 34 -10.30 50.24 -23.03
CA ILE A 34 -9.23 51.21 -22.75
C ILE A 34 -8.42 51.45 -24.02
N LEU A 35 -8.01 50.40 -24.73
CA LEU A 35 -7.28 50.51 -26.01
C LEU A 35 -8.09 51.26 -27.07
N ASN A 36 -9.42 51.07 -27.10
CA ASN A 36 -10.32 51.79 -28.00
C ASN A 36 -10.64 53.23 -27.54
N GLY A 37 -10.12 53.68 -26.39
CA GLY A 37 -10.39 55.01 -25.83
C GLY A 37 -11.83 55.21 -25.32
N THR A 38 -12.57 54.12 -25.13
CA THR A 38 -13.97 54.16 -24.68
C THR A 38 -14.13 54.12 -23.16
N GLU A 39 -13.09 53.69 -22.45
CA GLU A 39 -13.06 53.55 -20.99
C GLU A 39 -11.69 53.95 -20.44
N THR A 40 -11.62 54.38 -19.18
CA THR A 40 -10.38 54.70 -18.47
C THR A 40 -10.40 54.04 -17.09
N HIS A 41 -9.28 53.48 -16.63
CA HIS A 41 -9.16 52.85 -15.31
C HIS A 41 -8.20 53.67 -14.43
N GLY A 42 -8.75 54.56 -13.61
CA GLY A 42 -7.95 55.51 -12.83
C GLY A 42 -7.16 56.43 -13.77
N PRO A 43 -5.82 56.53 -13.64
CA PRO A 43 -4.99 57.33 -14.55
C PRO A 43 -4.71 56.64 -15.89
N ILE A 44 -5.14 55.38 -16.07
CA ILE A 44 -4.81 54.59 -17.25
C ILE A 44 -5.87 54.81 -18.35
N ASN A 45 -5.42 55.32 -19.49
CA ASN A 45 -6.16 55.55 -20.73
C ASN A 45 -5.43 54.90 -21.92
N ASN A 46 -5.94 55.10 -23.14
CA ASN A 46 -5.37 54.53 -24.37
C ASN A 46 -3.91 54.95 -24.64
N GLU A 47 -3.46 56.12 -24.19
CA GLU A 47 -2.09 56.62 -24.40
C GLU A 47 -1.14 56.11 -23.31
N THR A 48 -1.57 56.21 -22.05
CA THR A 48 -0.76 55.86 -20.88
C THR A 48 -0.59 54.34 -20.69
N ILE A 49 -1.50 53.51 -21.21
CA ILE A 49 -1.38 52.04 -21.13
C ILE A 49 -0.13 51.52 -21.85
N GLU A 50 0.24 52.14 -22.98
CA GLU A 50 1.46 51.84 -23.70
C GLU A 50 2.68 52.45 -23.01
N GLU A 51 2.57 53.70 -22.53
CA GLU A 51 3.64 54.38 -21.79
C GLU A 51 4.10 53.61 -20.55
N TYR A 52 3.15 53.00 -19.82
CA TYR A 52 3.44 52.17 -18.65
C TYR A 52 3.98 50.77 -18.99
N GLY A 53 4.04 50.39 -20.28
CA GLY A 53 4.51 49.06 -20.68
C GLY A 53 3.57 47.93 -20.24
N TYR A 54 2.28 48.20 -20.11
CA TYR A 54 1.29 47.19 -19.72
C TYR A 54 0.91 46.28 -20.89
N ILE A 55 1.12 46.72 -22.12
CA ILE A 55 0.97 45.88 -23.31
C ILE A 55 2.29 45.18 -23.62
N TYR A 56 2.22 43.86 -23.76
CA TYR A 56 3.38 43.08 -24.17
C TYR A 56 3.44 43.03 -25.70
N HIS A 57 4.54 43.47 -26.30
CA HIS A 57 4.76 43.41 -27.76
C HIS A 57 5.79 42.36 -28.19
N GLY A 58 6.41 41.66 -27.24
CA GLY A 58 7.44 40.67 -27.52
C GLY A 58 6.90 39.40 -28.19
N PRO A 59 7.80 38.46 -28.54
CA PRO A 59 7.45 37.17 -29.12
C PRO A 59 6.64 36.34 -28.14
N VAL A 60 5.53 35.77 -28.61
CA VAL A 60 4.67 34.91 -27.80
C VAL A 60 5.02 33.45 -28.06
N ALA A 61 5.42 32.76 -27.00
CA ALA A 61 5.81 31.35 -27.04
C ALA A 61 4.68 30.48 -27.63
N GLY A 62 5.04 29.59 -28.55
CA GLY A 62 4.13 28.65 -29.19
C GLY A 62 3.40 29.20 -30.41
N ILE A 63 3.19 30.51 -30.54
CA ILE A 63 2.47 31.06 -31.70
C ILE A 63 3.34 30.96 -32.96
N ASN A 64 2.72 30.59 -34.07
CA ASN A 64 3.37 30.60 -35.38
C ASN A 64 4.03 31.97 -35.65
N PRO A 65 5.34 32.04 -35.95
CA PRO A 65 6.03 33.32 -36.21
C PRO A 65 5.41 34.13 -37.36
N ASP A 66 4.68 33.48 -38.27
CA ASP A 66 3.99 34.15 -39.38
C ASP A 66 2.65 34.81 -38.97
N PHE A 67 2.17 34.55 -37.74
CA PHE A 67 0.91 35.12 -37.27
C PHE A 67 1.07 36.62 -36.98
N PRO A 68 0.19 37.50 -37.50
CA PRO A 68 0.33 38.94 -37.33
C PRO A 68 0.18 39.36 -35.87
N ARG A 69 1.29 39.81 -35.27
CA ARG A 69 1.36 40.23 -33.87
C ARG A 69 0.29 41.22 -33.40
N PRO A 70 -0.12 42.24 -34.19
CA PRO A 70 -1.14 43.21 -33.78
C PRO A 70 -2.53 42.60 -33.56
N LYS A 71 -2.80 41.40 -34.09
CA LYS A 71 -4.08 40.71 -33.86
C LYS A 71 -4.15 40.00 -32.52
N LEU A 72 -3.03 39.90 -31.80
CA LEU A 72 -2.92 39.17 -30.55
C LEU A 72 -2.83 40.15 -29.39
N LEU A 73 -3.87 40.17 -28.54
CA LEU A 73 -3.86 41.00 -27.33
C LEU A 73 -3.14 40.26 -26.20
N THR A 74 -2.01 40.82 -25.78
CA THR A 74 -1.24 40.33 -24.64
C THR A 74 -0.84 41.47 -23.72
N ILE A 75 -0.94 41.24 -22.42
CA ILE A 75 -0.54 42.20 -21.40
C ILE A 75 0.60 41.65 -20.55
N THR A 76 1.43 42.53 -20.02
CA THR A 76 2.48 42.16 -19.05
C THR A 76 1.85 41.74 -17.73
N ARG A 77 2.62 41.04 -16.90
CA ARG A 77 2.18 40.63 -15.56
C ARG A 77 1.76 41.84 -14.72
N GLU A 78 2.54 42.91 -14.77
CA GLU A 78 2.29 44.17 -14.08
C GLU A 78 1.01 44.81 -14.59
N GLY A 79 0.81 44.83 -15.92
CA GLY A 79 -0.42 45.30 -16.55
C GLY A 79 -1.66 44.51 -16.09
N CYS A 80 -1.57 43.19 -15.97
CA CYS A 80 -2.66 42.35 -15.47
C CYS A 80 -3.04 42.70 -14.02
N GLN A 81 -2.04 42.91 -13.16
CA GLN A 81 -2.29 43.28 -11.77
C GLN A 81 -2.92 44.67 -11.65
N ALA A 82 -2.46 45.63 -12.46
CA ALA A 82 -2.95 47.00 -12.47
C ALA A 82 -4.36 47.14 -13.07
N LEU A 83 -4.64 46.44 -14.17
CA LEU A 83 -5.87 46.60 -14.95
C LEU A 83 -7.00 45.68 -14.49
N CYS A 84 -6.68 44.42 -14.13
CA CYS A 84 -7.70 43.46 -13.74
C CYS A 84 -8.00 43.49 -12.22
N GLY A 85 -7.14 44.09 -11.39
CA GLY A 85 -7.28 44.07 -9.93
C GLY A 85 -7.22 42.66 -9.29
N LEU A 86 -6.77 41.65 -10.05
CA LEU A 86 -6.80 40.23 -9.68
C LEU A 86 -5.65 39.81 -8.74
N ASN A 87 -5.45 40.56 -7.66
CA ASN A 87 -4.62 40.08 -6.55
C ASN A 87 -5.37 39.02 -5.72
N ASP A 88 -6.70 39.07 -5.71
CA ASP A 88 -7.52 38.09 -5.03
C ASP A 88 -7.73 36.84 -5.91
N PRO A 89 -7.59 35.62 -5.36
CA PRO A 89 -7.83 34.39 -6.09
C PRO A 89 -9.29 34.28 -6.54
N ASP A 90 -9.51 34.15 -7.84
CA ASP A 90 -10.81 33.84 -8.41
C ASP A 90 -11.13 32.35 -8.19
N TYR A 91 -11.89 32.09 -7.14
CA TYR A 91 -12.25 30.74 -6.73
C TYR A 91 -13.34 30.16 -7.63
N TYR A 92 -13.10 28.96 -8.20
CA TYR A 92 -14.06 28.30 -9.09
C TYR A 92 -15.41 28.00 -8.44
N TRP A 93 -15.47 27.74 -7.14
CA TRP A 93 -16.76 27.49 -6.49
C TRP A 93 -17.69 28.72 -6.47
N VAL A 94 -17.16 29.92 -6.71
CA VAL A 94 -17.96 31.15 -6.86
C VAL A 94 -18.33 31.40 -8.32
N THR A 95 -17.37 31.23 -9.23
CA THR A 95 -17.53 31.62 -10.65
C THR A 95 -17.98 30.48 -11.57
N ASP A 96 -17.57 29.25 -11.30
CA ASP A 96 -17.89 28.06 -12.10
C ASP A 96 -17.96 26.79 -11.22
N ILE A 97 -19.11 26.63 -10.56
CA ILE A 97 -19.37 25.47 -9.70
C ILE A 97 -19.38 24.16 -10.50
N SER A 98 -19.74 24.23 -11.79
CA SER A 98 -19.85 23.07 -12.66
C SER A 98 -18.47 22.44 -12.91
N LEU A 99 -17.47 23.29 -13.16
CA LEU A 99 -16.08 22.86 -13.30
C LEU A 99 -15.54 22.24 -12.01
N THR A 100 -15.80 22.89 -10.87
CA THR A 100 -15.37 22.39 -9.55
C THR A 100 -15.93 20.99 -9.29
N LEU A 101 -17.24 20.82 -9.51
CA LEU A 101 -17.92 19.54 -9.35
C LEU A 101 -17.41 18.48 -10.33
N SER A 102 -17.11 18.86 -11.58
CA SER A 102 -16.52 17.97 -12.58
C SER A 102 -15.16 17.44 -12.14
N ILE A 103 -14.24 18.31 -11.68
CA ILE A 103 -12.91 17.90 -11.21
C ILE A 103 -13.02 17.01 -9.96
N VAL A 104 -13.87 17.40 -9.00
CA VAL A 104 -14.07 16.63 -7.78
C VAL A 104 -14.66 15.25 -8.09
N SER A 105 -15.68 15.18 -8.94
CA SER A 105 -16.36 13.94 -9.32
C SER A 105 -15.46 13.01 -10.13
N ASN A 106 -14.72 13.55 -11.10
CA ASN A 106 -13.95 12.74 -12.05
C ASN A 106 -12.60 12.30 -11.50
N TRP A 107 -12.00 13.06 -10.56
CA TRP A 107 -10.66 12.77 -10.09
C TRP A 107 -10.57 12.61 -8.58
N VAL A 108 -11.09 13.56 -7.80
CA VAL A 108 -10.90 13.55 -6.34
C VAL A 108 -11.65 12.37 -5.69
N ILE A 109 -12.92 12.15 -6.07
CA ILE A 109 -13.72 11.04 -5.53
C ILE A 109 -13.10 9.67 -5.91
N PRO A 110 -12.75 9.41 -7.18
CA PRO A 110 -12.05 8.18 -7.55
C PRO A 110 -10.72 7.98 -6.84
N ILE A 111 -9.91 9.02 -6.64
CA ILE A 111 -8.69 8.94 -5.83
C ILE A 111 -9.00 8.50 -4.41
N ILE A 112 -9.98 9.14 -3.77
CA ILE A 112 -10.37 8.80 -2.39
C ILE A 112 -10.89 7.37 -2.33
N ALA A 113 -11.65 6.92 -3.33
CA ALA A 113 -12.14 5.56 -3.42
C ALA A 113 -10.98 4.55 -3.59
N LEU A 114 -10.03 4.82 -4.49
CA LEU A 114 -8.83 4.01 -4.68
C LEU A 114 -7.97 3.94 -3.41
N LEU A 115 -7.77 5.09 -2.75
CA LEU A 115 -7.09 5.15 -1.47
C LEU A 115 -7.85 4.35 -0.42
N ALA A 116 -9.18 4.33 -0.41
CA ALA A 116 -9.97 3.55 0.54
C ALA A 116 -9.87 2.03 0.30
N VAL A 117 -9.60 1.60 -0.94
CA VAL A 117 -9.36 0.19 -1.31
C VAL A 117 -7.98 -0.29 -0.89
N LEU A 118 -7.06 0.64 -0.61
CA LEU A 118 -5.74 0.27 -0.13
C LEU A 118 -5.85 -0.53 1.18
N PRO A 119 -4.96 -1.51 1.36
CA PRO A 119 -5.04 -2.48 2.43
C PRO A 119 -4.58 -1.84 3.74
N TYR A 120 -5.47 -1.11 4.42
CA TYR A 120 -5.19 -0.61 5.76
C TYR A 120 -5.31 -1.73 6.78
N GLU A 121 -4.44 -1.71 7.79
CA GLU A 121 -4.56 -2.61 8.92
C GLU A 121 -5.69 -2.17 9.85
N SER A 122 -6.71 -3.02 9.98
CA SER A 122 -7.61 -2.99 11.13
C SER A 122 -6.90 -3.63 12.32
N SER A 123 -6.51 -2.80 13.28
CA SER A 123 -5.94 -3.25 14.54
C SER A 123 -7.01 -3.95 15.39
N ASP A 124 -7.17 -5.25 15.16
CA ASP A 124 -7.80 -6.18 16.10
C ASP A 124 -6.65 -6.96 16.76
N GLY A 125 -6.28 -6.64 18.00
CA GLY A 125 -5.34 -7.52 18.70
C GLY A 125 -4.70 -7.05 20.00
N SER A 126 -4.64 -5.77 20.32
CA SER A 126 -4.02 -5.34 21.58
C SER A 126 -5.07 -5.11 22.66
N GLU A 127 -5.48 -6.19 23.34
CA GLU A 127 -6.29 -6.21 24.58
C GLU A 127 -5.52 -5.61 25.80
N SER A 128 -4.65 -4.63 25.56
CA SER A 128 -4.05 -3.83 26.61
C SER A 128 -5.04 -2.72 26.98
N LYS A 129 -5.37 -2.59 28.28
CA LYS A 129 -6.23 -1.54 28.87
C LYS A 129 -5.61 -0.13 28.76
N THR A 130 -4.87 0.15 27.70
CA THR A 130 -4.37 1.47 27.40
C THR A 130 -5.54 2.32 26.91
N THR A 131 -5.57 3.59 27.28
CA THR A 131 -6.66 4.53 26.98
C THR A 131 -7.04 4.48 25.49
N ARG A 132 -8.31 4.18 25.17
CA ARG A 132 -8.86 4.08 23.79
C ARG A 132 -8.36 5.16 22.82
N LEU A 133 -8.13 6.38 23.33
CA LEU A 133 -7.60 7.51 22.57
C LEU A 133 -6.18 7.26 22.05
N LYS A 134 -5.25 6.77 22.87
CA LYS A 134 -3.85 6.52 22.45
C LYS A 134 -3.78 5.48 21.34
N GLU A 135 -4.59 4.43 21.44
CA GLU A 135 -4.67 3.38 20.41
C GLU A 135 -5.23 3.92 19.10
N THR A 136 -6.28 4.75 19.17
CA THR A 136 -6.87 5.40 17.99
C THR A 136 -5.86 6.32 17.29
N TRP A 137 -5.12 7.13 18.05
CA TRP A 137 -4.07 7.99 17.51
C TRP A 137 -2.92 7.19 16.89
N ALA A 138 -2.48 6.10 17.52
CA ALA A 138 -1.47 5.22 16.95
C ALA A 138 -1.92 4.59 15.61
N LYS A 139 -3.20 4.21 15.49
CA LYS A 139 -3.77 3.70 14.23
C LYS A 139 -3.74 4.76 13.13
N ILE A 140 -4.19 5.97 13.45
CA ILE A 140 -4.18 7.10 12.50
C ILE A 140 -2.74 7.40 12.05
N LEU A 141 -1.77 7.42 12.98
CA LEU A 141 -0.37 7.68 12.65
C LEU A 141 0.25 6.60 11.74
N ARG A 142 -0.12 5.33 11.92
CA ARG A 142 0.32 4.24 11.03
C ARG A 142 -0.28 4.38 9.64
N ILE A 143 -1.61 4.59 9.57
CA ILE A 143 -2.32 4.81 8.32
C ILE A 143 -1.74 6.01 7.57
N SER A 144 -1.49 7.12 8.27
CA SER A 144 -0.85 8.29 7.68
C SER A 144 0.57 7.96 7.23
N GLY A 145 1.35 7.18 7.99
CA GLY A 145 2.69 6.75 7.58
C GLY A 145 2.69 5.98 6.26
N HIS A 146 1.71 5.08 6.06
CA HIS A 146 1.56 4.34 4.80
C HIS A 146 1.10 5.24 3.65
N LEU A 147 0.12 6.11 3.89
CA LEU A 147 -0.34 7.11 2.91
C LEU A 147 0.79 8.05 2.48
N LEU A 148 1.60 8.51 3.44
CA LEU A 148 2.77 9.34 3.19
C LEU A 148 3.78 8.61 2.31
N ASN A 149 3.97 7.31 2.50
CA ASN A 149 4.86 6.55 1.62
C ASN A 149 4.29 6.40 0.21
N TRP A 150 3.02 6.00 0.09
CA TRP A 150 2.36 5.79 -1.21
C TRP A 150 2.26 7.08 -2.03
N LEU A 151 1.89 8.21 -1.40
CA LEU A 151 1.69 9.49 -2.08
C LEU A 151 2.97 10.32 -2.17
N GLY A 152 3.85 10.21 -1.17
CA GLY A 152 5.09 10.97 -1.08
C GLY A 152 6.26 10.34 -1.82
N SER A 153 6.23 9.03 -2.04
CA SER A 153 7.24 8.32 -2.83
C SER A 153 6.63 7.12 -3.56
N PRO A 154 5.77 7.37 -4.56
CA PRO A 154 5.10 6.30 -5.28
C PRO A 154 6.07 5.35 -5.98
N GLN A 155 7.20 5.84 -6.49
CA GLN A 155 8.22 5.02 -7.13
C GLN A 155 8.88 4.02 -6.16
N THR A 156 9.15 4.39 -4.89
CA THR A 156 9.70 3.41 -3.92
C THR A 156 8.65 2.40 -3.50
N ALA A 157 7.39 2.83 -3.37
CA ALA A 157 6.28 1.93 -3.10
C ALA A 157 6.08 0.92 -4.25
N LEU A 158 6.06 1.38 -5.50
CA LEU A 158 6.02 0.53 -6.70
C LEU A 158 7.22 -0.42 -6.77
N THR A 159 8.42 0.05 -6.43
CA THR A 159 9.64 -0.78 -6.40
C THR A 159 9.46 -1.97 -5.46
N ALA A 160 8.98 -1.72 -4.24
CA ALA A 160 8.76 -2.77 -3.25
C ALA A 160 7.69 -3.75 -3.72
N VAL A 161 6.59 -3.24 -4.28
CA VAL A 161 5.50 -4.07 -4.82
C VAL A 161 5.98 -4.94 -5.99
N PHE A 162 6.64 -4.36 -6.99
CA PHE A 162 7.15 -5.10 -8.15
C PHE A 162 8.18 -6.14 -7.73
N PHE A 163 9.05 -5.80 -6.78
CA PHE A 163 10.04 -6.76 -6.30
C PHE A 163 9.41 -7.93 -5.55
N ASN A 164 8.37 -7.70 -4.73
CA ASN A 164 7.64 -8.79 -4.09
C ASN A 164 6.93 -9.69 -5.13
N ILE A 165 6.40 -9.10 -6.21
CA ILE A 165 5.83 -9.87 -7.34
C ILE A 165 6.90 -10.71 -8.02
N GLU A 166 8.09 -10.17 -8.22
CA GLU A 166 9.22 -10.92 -8.76
C GLU A 166 9.64 -12.07 -7.82
N GLN A 167 9.66 -11.86 -6.51
CA GLN A 167 9.89 -12.93 -5.54
C GLN A 167 8.82 -14.03 -5.62
N MET A 168 7.54 -13.67 -5.78
CA MET A 168 6.48 -14.65 -6.03
C MET A 168 6.70 -15.45 -7.31
N ARG A 169 7.16 -14.80 -8.38
CA ARG A 169 7.50 -15.48 -9.64
C ARG A 169 8.68 -16.44 -9.44
N MET A 170 9.72 -16.04 -8.71
CA MET A 170 10.86 -16.90 -8.40
C MET A 170 10.44 -18.13 -7.59
N CYS A 171 9.60 -17.94 -6.58
CA CYS A 171 8.99 -19.02 -5.80
C CYS A 171 8.18 -19.98 -6.68
N LEU A 172 7.37 -19.47 -7.61
CA LEU A 172 6.63 -20.30 -8.56
C LEU A 172 7.57 -21.12 -9.47
N VAL A 173 8.64 -20.49 -9.99
CA VAL A 173 9.63 -21.18 -10.82
C VAL A 173 10.32 -22.28 -10.01
N ALA A 174 10.74 -21.98 -8.77
CA ALA A 174 11.35 -22.96 -7.88
C ALA A 174 10.39 -24.12 -7.58
N ALA A 175 9.10 -23.83 -7.33
CA ALA A 175 8.08 -24.86 -7.10
C ALA A 175 7.83 -25.76 -8.33
N LYS A 176 8.04 -25.26 -9.55
CA LYS A 176 7.86 -26.03 -10.80
C LYS A 176 9.10 -26.82 -11.23
N GLN A 177 10.27 -26.61 -10.64
CA GLN A 177 11.49 -27.31 -11.05
C GLN A 177 11.32 -28.83 -10.83
N PRO A 178 11.51 -29.65 -11.89
CA PRO A 178 11.41 -31.09 -11.77
C PRO A 178 12.54 -31.64 -10.92
N GLU A 179 12.22 -32.62 -10.08
CA GLU A 179 13.21 -33.45 -9.40
C GLU A 179 13.41 -34.73 -10.19
N THR A 180 14.62 -35.29 -10.17
CA THR A 180 15.00 -36.51 -10.91
C THR A 180 14.40 -37.80 -10.32
N ASP A 181 13.31 -37.70 -9.56
CA ASP A 181 12.72 -38.80 -8.79
C ASP A 181 11.57 -39.50 -9.55
N ALA A 182 11.18 -40.68 -9.06
CA ALA A 182 10.08 -41.49 -9.61
C ALA A 182 8.74 -40.72 -9.68
N GLU A 183 7.97 -40.99 -10.74
CA GLU A 183 6.82 -40.20 -11.23
C GLU A 183 5.65 -40.04 -10.22
N GLU A 184 5.41 -41.01 -9.35
CA GLU A 184 4.31 -40.95 -8.37
C GLU A 184 4.66 -40.14 -7.10
N GLN A 185 5.89 -40.30 -6.59
CA GLN A 185 6.37 -39.50 -5.46
C GLN A 185 6.55 -38.02 -5.85
N TYR A 186 6.69 -37.76 -7.14
CA TYR A 186 6.85 -36.43 -7.71
C TYR A 186 5.63 -35.52 -7.53
N THR A 187 4.39 -36.02 -7.66
CA THR A 187 3.17 -35.18 -7.59
C THR A 187 2.94 -34.62 -6.18
N THR A 188 2.93 -35.49 -5.17
CA THR A 188 2.74 -35.12 -3.76
C THR A 188 3.81 -34.14 -3.29
N ARG A 189 5.06 -34.35 -3.72
CA ARG A 189 6.19 -33.49 -3.35
C ARG A 189 6.13 -32.13 -4.04
N ARG A 190 5.67 -32.09 -5.30
CA ARG A 190 5.46 -30.85 -6.04
C ARG A 190 4.41 -29.97 -5.37
N GLU A 191 3.32 -30.53 -4.87
CA GLU A 191 2.31 -29.80 -4.12
C GLU A 191 2.87 -29.22 -2.81
N LEU A 192 3.63 -30.04 -2.07
CA LEU A 192 4.27 -29.62 -0.82
C LEU A 192 5.30 -28.50 -1.04
N LYS A 193 6.05 -28.59 -2.15
CA LYS A 193 6.98 -27.56 -2.58
C LYS A 193 6.25 -26.25 -2.91
N ARG A 194 5.11 -26.34 -3.60
CA ARG A 194 4.22 -25.20 -3.86
C ARG A 194 3.73 -24.57 -2.54
N ASP A 195 3.32 -25.38 -1.57
CA ASP A 195 2.88 -24.90 -0.25
C ASP A 195 4.01 -24.18 0.49
N ALA A 196 5.21 -24.76 0.54
CA ALA A 196 6.40 -24.16 1.14
C ALA A 196 6.72 -22.79 0.53
N TYR A 197 6.80 -22.71 -0.79
CA TYR A 197 7.13 -21.47 -1.48
C TYR A 197 6.02 -20.42 -1.39
N TYR A 198 4.74 -20.81 -1.34
CA TYR A 198 3.65 -19.88 -1.10
C TYR A 198 3.71 -19.28 0.30
N VAL A 199 3.91 -20.11 1.33
CA VAL A 199 4.09 -19.64 2.72
C VAL A 199 5.32 -18.74 2.82
N LEU A 200 6.42 -19.09 2.16
CA LEU A 200 7.63 -18.27 2.11
C LEU A 200 7.37 -16.89 1.47
N CYS A 201 6.57 -16.80 0.40
CA CYS A 201 6.17 -15.52 -0.19
C CYS A 201 5.39 -14.66 0.80
N CYS A 202 4.43 -15.25 1.53
CA CYS A 202 3.65 -14.53 2.54
C CYS A 202 4.54 -14.00 3.67
N ILE A 203 5.49 -14.81 4.14
CA ILE A 203 6.41 -14.43 5.21
C ILE A 203 7.40 -13.35 4.76
N GLY A 204 7.82 -13.38 3.49
CA GLY A 204 8.63 -12.34 2.85
C GLY A 204 8.03 -10.94 2.86
N GLN A 205 6.75 -10.79 3.20
CA GLN A 205 6.08 -9.49 3.32
C GLN A 205 6.19 -8.86 4.71
N TYR A 206 6.87 -9.54 5.64
CA TYR A 206 7.10 -9.06 7.00
C TYR A 206 8.57 -8.70 7.20
N GLN A 207 8.81 -7.64 7.95
CA GLN A 207 10.15 -7.25 8.37
C GLN A 207 10.79 -8.39 9.18
N LEU A 208 12.09 -8.63 8.99
CA LEU A 208 12.82 -9.58 9.82
C LEU A 208 12.90 -9.08 11.28
N PRO A 209 12.76 -9.97 12.28
CA PRO A 209 12.96 -9.61 13.68
C PRO A 209 14.43 -9.31 13.99
N GLU A 210 14.67 -8.65 15.12
CA GLU A 210 16.01 -8.37 15.63
C GLU A 210 16.81 -9.67 15.87
N ASP A 211 16.18 -10.69 16.45
CA ASP A 211 16.72 -12.04 16.52
C ASP A 211 16.40 -12.83 15.24
N THR A 212 17.13 -12.47 14.19
CA THR A 212 17.03 -13.11 12.88
C THR A 212 17.42 -14.60 12.93
N ASP A 213 18.37 -14.99 13.80
CA ASP A 213 18.88 -16.36 13.89
C ASP A 213 17.79 -17.31 14.40
N CYS A 214 17.15 -16.97 15.53
CA CYS A 214 16.04 -17.76 16.08
C CYS A 214 14.91 -17.88 15.05
N PHE A 215 14.51 -16.76 14.44
CA PHE A 215 13.45 -16.69 13.46
C PHE A 215 13.70 -17.60 12.26
N LEU A 216 14.86 -17.46 11.61
CA LEU A 216 15.16 -18.21 10.40
C LEU A 216 15.35 -19.70 10.66
N ASP A 217 15.91 -20.10 11.80
CA ASP A 217 16.04 -21.50 12.17
C ASP A 217 14.68 -22.21 12.25
N GLY A 218 13.72 -21.59 12.94
CA GLY A 218 12.35 -22.09 13.01
C GLY A 218 11.65 -22.08 11.66
N LEU A 219 11.88 -21.04 10.85
CA LEU A 219 11.29 -20.89 9.53
C LEU A 219 11.77 -21.99 8.57
N LEU A 220 13.08 -22.17 8.44
CA LEU A 220 13.66 -23.14 7.51
C LEU A 220 13.30 -24.56 7.89
N TYR A 221 13.35 -24.91 9.18
CA TYR A 221 12.91 -26.22 9.64
C TYR A 221 11.44 -26.46 9.27
N SER A 222 10.55 -25.51 9.58
CA SER A 222 9.11 -25.65 9.32
C SER A 222 8.77 -25.68 7.82
N LEU A 223 9.52 -24.97 6.97
CA LEU A 223 9.31 -24.93 5.52
C LEU A 223 9.83 -26.18 4.81
N PHE A 224 11.04 -26.63 5.16
CA PHE A 224 11.78 -27.58 4.34
C PHE A 224 11.94 -28.97 4.97
N ARG A 225 11.69 -29.15 6.28
CA ARG A 225 11.60 -30.50 6.87
C ARG A 225 10.61 -31.42 6.13
N PRO A 226 9.42 -30.96 5.73
CA PRO A 226 8.46 -31.76 4.94
C PRO A 226 9.01 -32.24 3.59
N LEU A 227 10.05 -31.57 3.08
CA LEU A 227 10.62 -31.82 1.76
C LEU A 227 11.89 -32.69 1.84
N CYS A 228 12.39 -33.04 3.02
CA CYS A 228 13.61 -33.82 3.17
C CYS A 228 13.37 -35.31 2.95
N LYS A 229 14.25 -36.01 2.21
CA LYS A 229 14.23 -37.47 2.20
C LYS A 229 14.84 -38.02 3.50
N PRO A 230 14.33 -39.14 4.04
CA PRO A 230 15.09 -39.93 4.99
C PRO A 230 16.38 -40.41 4.31
N VAL A 231 17.52 -40.22 4.96
CA VAL A 231 18.84 -40.65 4.48
C VAL A 231 19.32 -41.75 5.41
N GLY A 232 19.36 -42.99 4.93
CA GLY A 232 19.89 -44.15 5.66
C GLY A 232 18.82 -45.08 6.29
N GLU A 233 19.22 -46.33 6.56
CA GLU A 233 18.43 -47.39 7.21
C GLU A 233 18.76 -47.48 8.71
N GLU A 234 18.43 -46.45 9.51
CA GLU A 234 18.66 -46.50 10.96
C GLU A 234 17.33 -46.57 11.72
N HIS A 235 16.96 -47.81 12.08
CA HIS A 235 15.59 -48.27 12.27
C HIS A 235 14.75 -47.56 13.36
N ASP A 236 15.36 -46.96 14.39
CA ASP A 236 14.65 -46.36 15.53
C ASP A 236 14.63 -44.82 15.49
N THR A 237 15.72 -44.19 15.03
CA THR A 237 15.74 -42.76 14.71
C THR A 237 14.86 -42.41 13.51
N ASP A 238 14.58 -43.38 12.66
CA ASP A 238 13.74 -43.22 11.48
C ASP A 238 12.26 -43.01 11.83
N GLU A 239 11.72 -43.64 12.89
CA GLU A 239 10.30 -43.49 13.23
C GLU A 239 9.97 -42.09 13.76
N ARG A 240 10.77 -41.57 14.70
CA ARG A 240 10.63 -40.18 15.17
C ARG A 240 10.76 -39.18 14.03
N ARG A 241 11.71 -39.40 13.11
CA ARG A 241 11.94 -38.54 11.95
C ARG A 241 10.76 -38.53 10.98
N ARG A 242 10.20 -39.70 10.67
CA ARG A 242 8.98 -39.83 9.85
C ARG A 242 7.79 -39.14 10.50
N THR A 243 7.67 -39.24 11.82
CA THR A 243 6.62 -38.59 12.59
C THR A 243 6.78 -37.05 12.56
N ALA A 244 8.00 -36.54 12.73
CA ALA A 244 8.29 -35.12 12.59
C ALA A 244 8.00 -34.60 11.17
N GLU A 245 8.36 -35.37 10.15
CA GLU A 245 8.06 -35.07 8.74
C GLU A 245 6.54 -35.03 8.50
N ALA A 246 5.79 -36.02 9.01
CA ALA A 246 4.34 -36.05 8.89
C ALA A 246 3.68 -34.83 9.56
N TRP A 247 4.05 -34.50 10.80
CA TRP A 247 3.52 -33.34 11.51
C TRP A 247 3.88 -32.02 10.83
N THR A 248 5.13 -31.85 10.40
CA THR A 248 5.54 -30.62 9.70
C THR A 248 4.85 -30.48 8.33
N THR A 249 4.62 -31.60 7.62
CA THR A 249 3.84 -31.64 6.38
C THR A 249 2.40 -31.19 6.59
N GLU A 250 1.75 -31.70 7.64
CA GLU A 250 0.38 -31.31 7.97
C GLU A 250 0.29 -29.83 8.37
N LEU A 251 1.21 -29.35 9.21
CA LEU A 251 1.31 -27.95 9.60
C LEU A 251 1.50 -27.04 8.39
N LEU A 252 2.39 -27.39 7.46
CA LEU A 252 2.65 -26.62 6.25
C LEU A 252 1.42 -26.57 5.33
N ARG A 253 0.78 -27.71 5.08
CA ARG A 253 -0.45 -27.79 4.27
C ARG A 253 -1.58 -26.98 4.89
N ALA A 254 -1.75 -27.06 6.20
CA ALA A 254 -2.78 -26.29 6.91
C ALA A 254 -2.51 -24.78 6.82
N MET A 255 -1.25 -24.37 6.99
CA MET A 255 -0.80 -22.99 6.85
C MET A 255 -1.08 -22.44 5.45
N ALA A 256 -0.65 -23.17 4.41
CA ALA A 256 -0.84 -22.78 3.02
C ALA A 256 -2.33 -22.65 2.67
N ARG A 257 -3.15 -23.64 3.04
CA ARG A 257 -4.61 -23.62 2.85
C ARG A 257 -5.26 -22.39 3.52
N GLN A 258 -4.93 -22.12 4.78
CA GLN A 258 -5.49 -20.96 5.49
C GLN A 258 -5.09 -19.61 4.86
N MET A 259 -3.84 -19.49 4.41
CA MET A 259 -3.36 -18.30 3.71
C MET A 259 -4.04 -18.12 2.34
N ARG A 260 -4.19 -19.18 1.54
CA ARG A 260 -4.90 -19.14 0.24
C ARG A 260 -6.37 -18.75 0.41
N ALA A 261 -7.06 -19.38 1.36
CA ALA A 261 -8.45 -19.05 1.68
C ALA A 261 -8.61 -17.59 2.09
N SER A 262 -7.66 -17.05 2.86
CA SER A 262 -7.65 -15.65 3.29
C SER A 262 -7.42 -14.68 2.12
N ARG A 263 -6.67 -15.07 1.09
CA ARG A 263 -6.44 -14.26 -0.11
C ARG A 263 -7.70 -14.16 -0.99
N ARG A 264 -8.35 -15.30 -1.29
CA ARG A 264 -9.50 -15.37 -2.22
C ARG A 264 -10.64 -14.41 -1.86
N ARG A 265 -10.91 -14.22 -0.56
CA ARG A 265 -12.00 -13.38 -0.08
C ARG A 265 -11.83 -11.88 -0.36
N GLY A 266 -10.59 -11.40 -0.56
CA GLY A 266 -10.34 -9.96 -0.76
C GLY A 266 -10.04 -9.57 -2.20
N VAL A 267 -9.65 -10.52 -3.04
CA VAL A 267 -9.23 -10.25 -4.43
C VAL A 267 -10.41 -9.80 -5.28
N TRP A 268 -11.54 -10.52 -5.24
CA TRP A 268 -12.68 -10.27 -6.14
C TRP A 268 -13.33 -8.89 -6.04
N PRO A 269 -13.72 -8.38 -4.85
CA PRO A 269 -14.34 -7.05 -4.75
C PRO A 269 -13.41 -5.93 -5.24
N THR A 270 -12.12 -6.15 -5.04
CA THR A 270 -11.08 -5.22 -5.41
C THR A 270 -10.86 -5.18 -6.93
N PHE A 271 -10.84 -6.33 -7.61
CA PHE A 271 -10.80 -6.37 -9.07
C PHE A 271 -11.98 -5.64 -9.72
N ALA A 272 -13.19 -5.88 -9.21
CA ALA A 272 -14.38 -5.17 -9.69
C ALA A 272 -14.24 -3.65 -9.54
N SER A 273 -13.70 -3.18 -8.40
CA SER A 273 -13.47 -1.76 -8.15
C SER A 273 -12.45 -1.15 -9.13
N ILE A 274 -11.40 -1.89 -9.48
CA ILE A 274 -10.39 -1.44 -10.44
C ILE A 274 -10.95 -1.38 -11.86
N ILE A 275 -11.68 -2.41 -12.30
CA ILE A 275 -12.32 -2.41 -13.63
C ILE A 275 -13.25 -1.21 -13.75
N LEU A 276 -14.06 -0.94 -12.71
CA LEU A 276 -14.93 0.23 -12.66
C LEU A 276 -14.13 1.53 -12.73
N PHE A 277 -12.98 1.62 -12.07
CA PHE A 277 -12.08 2.77 -12.19
C PHE A 277 -11.59 2.97 -13.63
N PHE A 278 -11.16 1.92 -14.33
CA PHE A 278 -10.71 2.05 -15.73
C PHE A 278 -11.84 2.46 -16.68
N VAL A 279 -13.05 1.94 -16.46
CA VAL A 279 -14.23 2.36 -17.21
C VAL A 279 -14.51 3.84 -16.94
N ALA A 280 -14.50 4.27 -15.68
CA ALA A 280 -14.69 5.67 -15.30
C ALA A 280 -13.61 6.57 -15.91
N TYR A 281 -12.34 6.18 -15.84
CA TYR A 281 -11.22 6.89 -16.46
C TYR A 281 -11.40 7.03 -17.97
N GLY A 282 -11.72 5.93 -18.65
CA GLY A 282 -11.98 5.94 -20.10
C GLY A 282 -13.14 6.86 -20.49
N VAL A 283 -14.23 6.84 -19.72
CA VAL A 283 -15.37 7.76 -19.90
C VAL A 283 -14.96 9.21 -19.64
N SER A 284 -14.21 9.49 -18.58
CA SER A 284 -13.72 10.84 -18.28
C SER A 284 -12.80 11.38 -19.37
N VAL A 285 -11.92 10.55 -19.91
CA VAL A 285 -11.07 10.89 -21.06
C VAL A 285 -11.94 11.14 -22.29
N ALA A 286 -12.86 10.24 -22.62
CA ALA A 286 -13.75 10.41 -23.77
C ALA A 286 -14.60 11.68 -23.69
N LEU A 287 -15.17 12.00 -22.52
CA LEU A 287 -15.94 13.22 -22.29
C LEU A 287 -15.08 14.48 -22.38
N ALA A 288 -13.85 14.44 -21.87
CA ALA A 288 -12.90 15.56 -22.01
C ALA A 288 -12.58 15.86 -23.49
N PHE A 289 -12.63 14.83 -24.35
CA PHE A 289 -12.38 14.96 -25.78
C PHE A 289 -13.65 15.10 -26.64
N SER A 290 -14.86 14.74 -26.18
CA SER A 290 -16.05 14.74 -27.05
C SER A 290 -16.73 16.10 -27.15
N ASN A 291 -16.77 16.89 -26.06
CA ASN A 291 -17.61 18.09 -26.01
C ASN A 291 -16.82 19.41 -26.02
N ASP A 292 -15.58 19.43 -25.50
CA ASP A 292 -14.87 20.68 -25.17
C ASP A 292 -13.36 20.67 -25.54
N MET A 293 -12.95 20.05 -26.65
CA MET A 293 -11.52 19.98 -27.05
C MET A 293 -10.90 21.37 -27.25
N GLY A 294 -10.21 21.91 -26.25
CA GLY A 294 -9.59 23.22 -26.37
C GLY A 294 -9.87 24.10 -25.17
N ASP A 295 -11.00 23.87 -24.47
CA ASP A 295 -11.32 24.67 -23.30
C ASP A 295 -10.19 24.56 -22.27
N ARG A 296 -9.77 25.70 -21.73
CA ARG A 296 -8.71 25.79 -20.73
C ARG A 296 -9.07 24.89 -19.55
N THR A 297 -10.35 24.87 -19.17
CA THR A 297 -10.89 24.12 -18.03
C THR A 297 -10.70 22.60 -18.17
N THR A 298 -10.99 22.02 -19.34
CA THR A 298 -10.89 20.58 -19.60
C THR A 298 -9.46 20.09 -19.61
N THR A 299 -8.56 20.89 -20.16
CA THR A 299 -7.13 20.56 -20.20
C THR A 299 -6.52 20.50 -18.81
N HIS A 300 -6.93 21.41 -17.93
CA HIS A 300 -6.46 21.41 -16.54
C HIS A 300 -6.92 20.16 -15.79
N SER A 301 -8.18 19.77 -15.99
CA SER A 301 -8.75 18.56 -15.42
C SER A 301 -8.00 17.31 -15.91
N LEU A 302 -7.73 17.23 -17.22
CA LEU A 302 -7.04 16.09 -17.83
C LEU A 302 -5.56 16.01 -17.43
N ALA A 303 -4.83 17.14 -17.39
CA ALA A 303 -3.44 17.16 -16.95
C ALA A 303 -3.30 16.69 -15.49
N TYR A 304 -4.23 17.10 -14.61
CA TYR A 304 -4.28 16.59 -13.25
C TYR A 304 -4.59 15.09 -13.21
N GLY A 305 -5.50 14.60 -14.06
CA GLY A 305 -5.79 13.18 -14.22
C GLY A 305 -4.58 12.34 -14.64
N ILE A 306 -3.76 12.87 -15.56
CA ILE A 306 -2.49 12.24 -15.98
C ILE A 306 -1.47 12.28 -14.84
N LEU A 307 -1.38 13.38 -14.09
CA LEU A 307 -0.46 13.49 -12.95
C LEU A 307 -0.65 12.37 -11.92
N ILE A 308 -1.89 11.93 -11.70
CA ILE A 308 -2.28 10.94 -10.70
C ILE A 308 -2.48 9.53 -11.27
N SER A 309 -2.25 9.32 -12.56
CA SER A 309 -2.51 8.05 -13.27
C SER A 309 -1.69 6.87 -12.74
N TRP A 310 -0.55 7.15 -12.09
CA TRP A 310 0.28 6.16 -11.41
C TRP A 310 -0.38 5.57 -10.15
N LEU A 311 -1.34 6.26 -9.52
CA LEU A 311 -1.98 5.79 -8.29
C LEU A 311 -2.84 4.53 -8.53
N PRO A 312 -3.71 4.48 -9.54
CA PRO A 312 -4.40 3.24 -9.94
C PRO A 312 -3.45 2.07 -10.19
N LEU A 313 -2.30 2.34 -10.81
CA LEU A 313 -1.26 1.32 -11.04
C LEU A 313 -0.69 0.81 -9.72
N LEU A 314 -0.30 1.71 -8.82
CA LEU A 314 0.17 1.35 -7.48
C LEU A 314 -0.86 0.50 -6.74
N VAL A 315 -2.14 0.89 -6.77
CA VAL A 315 -3.24 0.14 -6.16
C VAL A 315 -3.32 -1.25 -6.78
N LEU A 316 -3.43 -1.35 -8.11
CA LEU A 316 -3.53 -2.61 -8.84
C LEU A 316 -2.41 -3.58 -8.47
N PHE A 317 -1.15 -3.15 -8.51
CA PHE A 317 -0.04 -4.02 -8.18
C PHE A 317 0.08 -4.30 -6.67
N ALA A 318 -0.28 -3.36 -5.79
CA ALA A 318 -0.35 -3.61 -4.35
C ALA A 318 -1.37 -4.70 -4.00
N ILE A 319 -2.40 -4.86 -4.83
CA ILE A 319 -3.40 -5.93 -4.71
C ILE A 319 -2.84 -7.25 -5.24
N LEU A 320 -2.07 -7.23 -6.33
CA LEU A 320 -1.33 -8.42 -6.78
C LEU A 320 -0.36 -8.93 -5.72
N ASP A 321 0.33 -8.00 -5.07
CA ASP A 321 1.20 -8.24 -3.92
C ASP A 321 0.41 -8.61 -2.65
N ARG A 322 -0.93 -8.62 -2.62
CA ARG A 322 -1.66 -9.00 -1.41
C ARG A 322 -1.66 -10.52 -1.22
N ASN A 323 -0.94 -11.04 -0.22
CA ASN A 323 -0.89 -12.50 0.04
C ASN A 323 -1.75 -12.99 1.22
N PRO A 324 -2.21 -12.13 2.15
CA PRO A 324 -3.47 -12.37 2.88
C PRO A 324 -4.25 -11.10 3.28
N ASN A 325 -5.57 -11.23 3.56
CA ASN A 325 -6.44 -10.08 3.82
C ASN A 325 -6.14 -9.28 5.10
N SER A 326 -5.64 -9.94 6.14
CA SER A 326 -5.29 -9.33 7.42
C SER A 326 -3.84 -9.64 7.77
N ALA A 327 -3.00 -8.62 7.74
CA ALA A 327 -1.58 -8.75 8.04
C ALA A 327 -1.33 -9.19 9.49
N GLU A 328 -2.09 -8.68 10.46
CA GLU A 328 -1.92 -9.03 11.88
C GLU A 328 -2.37 -10.46 12.19
N ARG A 329 -3.54 -10.86 11.64
CA ARG A 329 -4.00 -12.24 11.78
C ARG A 329 -3.00 -13.22 11.17
N THR A 330 -2.46 -12.88 10.01
CA THR A 330 -1.47 -13.71 9.33
C THR A 330 -0.15 -13.74 10.09
N ARG A 331 0.29 -12.62 10.67
CA ARG A 331 1.46 -12.57 11.56
C ARG A 331 1.29 -13.52 12.75
N THR A 332 0.12 -13.47 13.40
CA THR A 332 -0.23 -14.36 14.52
C THR A 332 -0.24 -15.82 14.07
N LEU A 333 -0.79 -16.10 12.89
CA LEU A 333 -0.83 -17.43 12.32
C LEU A 333 0.56 -17.96 12.00
N ILE A 334 1.42 -17.17 11.35
CA ILE A 334 2.84 -17.49 11.08
C ILE A 334 3.55 -17.80 12.40
N PHE A 335 3.32 -17.00 13.43
CA PHE A 335 3.90 -17.23 14.75
C PHE A 335 3.47 -18.58 15.35
N ARG A 336 2.17 -18.89 15.37
CA ARG A 336 1.65 -20.18 15.87
C ARG A 336 2.22 -21.36 15.09
N TRP A 337 2.28 -21.23 13.77
CA TRP A 337 2.83 -22.25 12.88
C TRP A 337 4.32 -22.49 13.14
N MET A 338 5.13 -21.42 13.22
CA MET A 338 6.56 -21.51 13.55
C MET A 338 6.80 -22.05 14.96
N TRP A 339 5.95 -21.69 15.92
CA TRP A 339 6.00 -22.24 17.27
C TRP A 339 5.88 -23.77 17.25
N ASN A 340 4.84 -24.27 16.58
CA ASN A 340 4.60 -25.71 16.45
C ASN A 340 5.74 -26.41 15.70
N GLY A 341 6.27 -25.81 14.63
CA GLY A 341 7.44 -26.35 13.93
C GLY A 341 8.67 -26.48 14.83
N ARG A 342 8.93 -25.47 15.68
CA ARG A 342 10.01 -25.57 16.69
C ARG A 342 9.72 -26.58 17.78
N ALA A 343 8.47 -26.73 18.21
CA ALA A 343 8.09 -27.74 19.18
C ALA A 343 8.36 -29.16 18.64
N VAL A 344 8.08 -29.39 17.36
CA VAL A 344 8.43 -30.65 16.67
C VAL A 344 9.94 -30.82 16.57
N LYS A 345 10.69 -29.77 16.20
CA LYS A 345 12.17 -29.82 16.17
C LYS A 345 12.78 -30.16 17.53
N ALA A 346 12.28 -29.53 18.60
CA ALA A 346 12.74 -29.79 19.96
C ALA A 346 12.44 -31.24 20.39
N TRP A 347 11.24 -31.74 20.09
CA TRP A 347 10.86 -33.13 20.34
C TRP A 347 11.69 -34.14 19.54
N GLU A 348 12.03 -33.82 18.30
CA GLU A 348 12.88 -34.68 17.46
C GLU A 348 14.31 -34.78 18.02
N ASN A 349 14.82 -33.68 18.58
CA ASN A 349 16.18 -33.61 19.14
C ASN A 349 16.27 -34.13 20.58
N ASP A 350 15.21 -34.01 21.38
CA ASP A 350 15.17 -34.44 22.77
C ASP A 350 14.49 -35.80 22.92
N LEU A 351 15.31 -36.85 23.08
CA LEU A 351 14.82 -38.21 23.22
C LEU A 351 13.91 -38.40 24.44
N THR A 352 14.05 -37.57 25.47
CA THR A 352 13.27 -37.66 26.72
C THR A 352 11.83 -37.17 26.56
N MET A 353 11.55 -36.41 25.50
CA MET A 353 10.28 -35.73 25.31
C MET A 353 9.27 -36.65 24.61
N GLN A 354 8.19 -37.03 25.30
CA GLN A 354 7.19 -37.95 24.73
C GLN A 354 6.39 -37.31 23.59
N THR A 355 5.98 -36.05 23.73
CA THR A 355 5.19 -35.33 22.72
C THR A 355 5.68 -33.90 22.53
N PRO A 356 5.50 -33.30 21.33
CA PRO A 356 5.81 -31.88 21.11
C PRO A 356 5.04 -30.98 22.08
N ASN A 357 5.69 -29.91 22.54
CA ASN A 357 5.05 -28.86 23.32
C ASN A 357 4.22 -27.95 22.39
N TRP A 358 3.09 -28.47 21.91
CA TRP A 358 2.19 -27.76 21.01
C TRP A 358 1.79 -26.39 21.56
N TRP A 359 1.60 -25.43 20.65
CA TRP A 359 0.98 -24.17 21.00
C TRP A 359 -0.41 -24.45 21.54
N SER A 360 -0.68 -23.96 22.75
CA SER A 360 -2.03 -23.98 23.32
C SER A 360 -2.48 -22.54 23.55
N PRO A 361 -3.74 -22.20 23.23
CA PRO A 361 -4.28 -20.92 23.65
C PRO A 361 -4.16 -20.88 25.17
N ALA A 362 -3.53 -19.83 25.70
CA ALA A 362 -3.53 -19.62 27.14
C ALA A 362 -4.99 -19.68 27.59
N LYS A 363 -5.34 -20.67 28.43
CA LYS A 363 -6.70 -20.77 28.97
C LYS A 363 -6.98 -19.43 29.62
N ARG A 364 -7.79 -18.59 28.97
CA ARG A 364 -8.22 -17.31 29.53
C ARG A 364 -8.76 -17.69 30.90
N LYS A 365 -8.07 -17.27 31.96
CA LYS A 365 -8.63 -17.34 33.31
C LYS A 365 -9.91 -16.52 33.18
N LYS A 366 -11.06 -17.19 33.04
CA LYS A 366 -12.35 -16.52 33.14
C LYS A 366 -12.21 -15.70 34.40
N PRO A 367 -12.37 -14.36 34.35
CA PRO A 367 -12.32 -13.57 35.57
C PRO A 367 -13.26 -14.30 36.51
N GLN A 368 -12.72 -14.82 37.62
CA GLN A 368 -13.55 -15.46 38.63
C GLN A 368 -14.54 -14.36 38.97
N ALA A 369 -15.78 -14.51 38.50
CA ALA A 369 -16.87 -13.69 38.93
C ALA A 369 -16.84 -13.91 40.43
N LYS A 370 -16.36 -12.91 41.18
CA LYS A 370 -16.54 -12.87 42.61
C LYS A 370 -18.05 -12.99 42.75
N SER A 371 -18.49 -14.19 43.11
CA SER A 371 -19.83 -14.42 43.63
C SER A 371 -19.89 -13.59 44.90
N GLU A 372 -20.15 -12.30 44.75
CA GLU A 372 -20.71 -11.49 45.82
C GLU A 372 -22.02 -12.16 46.18
N ARG A 373 -21.95 -12.99 47.22
CA ARG A 373 -23.11 -13.46 47.95
C ARG A 373 -23.99 -12.24 48.19
N HIS A 374 -25.19 -12.27 47.62
CA HIS A 374 -26.32 -11.52 48.13
C HIS A 374 -26.36 -11.66 49.65
N GLN A 375 -25.94 -10.61 50.35
CA GLN A 375 -26.39 -10.39 51.71
C GLN A 375 -27.86 -9.96 51.63
N ASN A 376 -28.65 -10.66 52.43
CA ASN A 376 -30.05 -10.41 52.76
C ASN A 376 -30.46 -8.92 52.76
N PRO A 377 -31.65 -8.58 52.25
CA PRO A 377 -32.26 -7.29 52.52
C PRO A 377 -32.80 -7.30 53.96
N LYS A 378 -32.10 -6.66 54.90
CA LYS A 378 -32.66 -6.31 56.20
C LYS A 378 -32.67 -4.80 56.37
N SER A 379 -33.89 -4.27 56.35
CA SER A 379 -34.42 -3.19 57.19
C SER A 379 -33.48 -2.03 57.54
N PHE A 380 -33.87 -0.84 57.05
CA PHE A 380 -33.67 0.44 57.74
C PHE A 380 -33.94 0.28 59.25
N PRO A 381 -33.06 0.84 60.10
CA PRO A 381 -33.48 2.07 60.74
C PRO A 381 -32.42 3.17 60.75
N ASP A 382 -32.97 4.36 60.96
CA ASP A 382 -32.39 5.66 61.15
C ASP A 382 -31.46 5.76 62.39
N ARG A 383 -30.74 6.88 62.44
CA ARG A 383 -30.15 7.57 63.61
C ARG A 383 -28.64 7.45 63.88
N ARG A 384 -27.97 8.54 63.47
CA ARG A 384 -26.92 9.34 64.14
C ARG A 384 -26.12 8.73 65.32
N GLN A 385 -24.81 9.01 65.22
CA GLN A 385 -23.85 9.47 66.25
C GLN A 385 -22.70 8.53 66.67
N THR A 386 -21.50 9.10 66.47
CA THR A 386 -20.26 9.05 67.27
C THR A 386 -19.40 7.78 67.32
N ALA A 387 -18.20 7.94 66.75
CA ALA A 387 -16.87 7.79 67.36
C ALA A 387 -16.66 6.66 68.39
N GLN A 388 -15.62 5.84 68.16
CA GLN A 388 -14.34 5.87 68.90
C GLN A 388 -13.65 4.48 68.90
N LYS A 389 -12.31 4.52 68.72
CA LYS A 389 -11.27 3.58 69.18
C LYS A 389 -11.05 2.19 68.50
N TYR A 390 -9.89 2.10 67.83
CA TYR A 390 -8.92 0.98 67.85
C TYR A 390 -8.50 0.60 69.31
N PRO A 391 -7.73 -0.48 69.61
CA PRO A 391 -6.89 -1.33 68.73
C PRO A 391 -6.85 -2.86 68.99
N GLN A 392 -6.26 -3.55 67.98
CA GLN A 392 -5.36 -4.72 67.96
C GLN A 392 -5.39 -5.87 69.00
N ALA A 393 -5.35 -7.06 68.38
CA ALA A 393 -4.51 -8.24 68.63
C ALA A 393 -4.97 -9.26 69.68
N ILE A 394 -5.00 -10.56 69.29
CA ILE A 394 -4.08 -11.63 69.77
C ILE A 394 -4.60 -13.05 69.44
N LEU A 395 -3.67 -13.88 68.92
CA LEU A 395 -3.43 -15.35 68.97
C LEU A 395 -4.54 -16.37 68.58
N ASP A 396 -4.26 -17.22 67.58
CA ASP A 396 -3.85 -18.67 67.63
C ASP A 396 -5.12 -19.55 67.61
N GLU A 397 -5.25 -20.74 67.04
CA GLU A 397 -4.42 -21.92 66.77
C GLU A 397 -5.37 -22.85 65.94
N VAL A 398 -4.99 -23.70 64.98
CA VAL A 398 -4.82 -25.17 65.14
C VAL A 398 -4.93 -25.83 63.74
N HIS A 399 -4.08 -26.84 63.58
CA HIS A 399 -3.96 -27.93 62.60
C HIS A 399 -5.06 -28.27 61.58
N GLY A 400 -4.60 -28.77 60.43
CA GLY A 400 -5.39 -29.60 59.53
C GLY A 400 -4.60 -30.02 58.28
N GLN A 401 -3.75 -31.03 58.44
CA GLN A 401 -2.96 -31.69 57.39
C GLN A 401 -3.89 -32.56 56.54
N GLU A 402 -4.01 -32.31 55.23
CA GLU A 402 -4.53 -33.30 54.29
C GLU A 402 -3.77 -33.28 52.96
N THR A 403 -3.12 -34.41 52.72
CA THR A 403 -2.45 -34.85 51.51
C THR A 403 -3.45 -35.00 50.37
N SER A 404 -3.29 -34.24 49.29
CA SER A 404 -3.82 -34.64 47.98
C SER A 404 -2.75 -34.46 46.93
N LEU A 405 -2.58 -35.51 46.12
CA LEU A 405 -1.72 -35.59 44.95
C LEU A 405 -1.84 -34.32 44.09
N ALA A 406 -0.85 -33.45 44.19
CA ALA A 406 -0.62 -32.41 43.22
C ALA A 406 -0.15 -33.08 41.93
N CYS A 407 -1.09 -33.45 41.05
CA CYS A 407 -0.80 -33.46 39.62
C CYS A 407 -0.33 -32.03 39.31
N SER A 408 0.97 -31.86 39.10
CA SER A 408 1.59 -30.60 38.73
C SER A 408 1.03 -30.19 37.37
N GLN A 409 -0.15 -29.57 37.37
CA GLN A 409 -0.60 -28.72 36.29
C GLN A 409 0.31 -27.49 36.33
N GLN A 410 1.52 -27.69 35.80
CA GLN A 410 2.40 -26.62 35.40
C GLN A 410 1.60 -25.83 34.38
N THR A 411 0.98 -24.76 34.86
CA THR A 411 0.36 -23.73 34.05
C THR A 411 1.51 -23.06 33.32
N ARG A 412 2.00 -23.72 32.27
CA ARG A 412 2.99 -23.18 31.33
C ARG A 412 2.30 -22.01 30.65
N SER A 413 2.45 -20.83 31.24
CA SER A 413 2.22 -19.58 30.54
C SER A 413 3.03 -19.63 29.25
N PRO A 414 2.47 -19.22 28.10
CA PRO A 414 3.25 -19.11 26.88
C PRO A 414 4.49 -18.27 27.19
N PRO A 415 5.69 -18.70 26.79
CA PRO A 415 6.89 -17.97 27.14
C PRO A 415 6.77 -16.55 26.60
N THR A 416 7.13 -15.62 27.46
CA THR A 416 7.08 -14.18 27.21
C THR A 416 8.11 -13.73 26.18
N ASN A 417 8.84 -14.64 25.54
CA ASN A 417 9.87 -14.29 24.58
C ASN A 417 9.26 -14.12 23.18
N TRP A 418 8.75 -12.90 22.93
CA TRP A 418 8.21 -12.43 21.65
C TRP A 418 9.30 -12.15 20.60
N ASP A 419 10.56 -12.48 20.88
CA ASP A 419 11.73 -12.04 20.12
C ASP A 419 11.81 -12.65 18.71
N CYS A 420 11.22 -13.82 18.49
CA CYS A 420 11.30 -14.52 17.20
C CYS A 420 10.04 -14.38 16.33
N ILE A 421 9.27 -13.30 16.53
CA ILE A 421 8.03 -13.05 15.79
C ILE A 421 8.34 -12.21 14.55
N PRO A 422 7.78 -12.53 13.37
CA PRO A 422 7.92 -11.68 12.20
C PRO A 422 7.63 -10.22 12.58
N GLY A 423 8.41 -9.29 12.07
CA GLY A 423 8.25 -7.86 12.31
C GLY A 423 6.98 -7.29 11.68
N ARG A 424 6.96 -5.97 11.48
CA ARG A 424 5.78 -5.30 10.89
C ARG A 424 5.58 -5.75 9.45
N PHE A 425 4.34 -5.69 8.98
CA PHE A 425 4.05 -5.94 7.59
C PHE A 425 4.55 -4.77 6.74
N ILE A 426 5.43 -5.08 5.79
CA ILE A 426 6.10 -4.12 4.91
C ILE A 426 5.70 -4.29 3.44
N GLY A 427 4.98 -5.37 3.11
CA GLY A 427 4.44 -5.60 1.78
C GLY A 427 3.55 -4.46 1.29
N GLN A 428 3.21 -4.50 -0.01
CA GLN A 428 2.31 -3.55 -0.66
C GLN A 428 2.85 -2.12 -0.69
N GLY A 429 4.18 -1.97 -0.63
CA GLY A 429 4.85 -0.67 -0.63
C GLY A 429 4.52 0.18 0.60
N ARG A 430 4.20 -0.43 1.74
CA ARG A 430 3.81 0.28 2.97
C ARG A 430 4.95 0.88 3.74
N GLU A 431 6.11 0.26 3.66
CA GLU A 431 7.34 0.75 4.24
C GLU A 431 8.39 0.92 3.14
N ILE A 432 9.24 1.90 3.38
CA ILE A 432 10.40 2.21 2.58
C ILE A 432 11.43 1.10 2.88
N GLY A 433 11.98 0.41 1.87
CA GLY A 433 13.09 -0.53 2.10
C GLY A 433 13.13 -1.74 1.18
N TYR A 434 14.15 -2.58 1.41
CA TYR A 434 14.35 -3.86 0.73
C TYR A 434 14.13 -5.00 1.73
N ASN A 435 13.26 -5.95 1.40
CA ASN A 435 13.18 -7.23 2.09
C ASN A 435 13.66 -8.36 1.19
N GLY A 436 14.88 -8.83 1.45
CA GLY A 436 15.50 -9.89 0.68
C GLY A 436 15.12 -11.30 1.10
N LEU A 437 14.39 -11.51 2.20
CA LEU A 437 14.25 -12.83 2.82
C LEU A 437 13.88 -13.94 1.83
N THR A 438 12.80 -13.77 1.09
CA THR A 438 12.35 -14.76 0.11
C THR A 438 13.36 -14.93 -1.02
N TYR A 439 13.96 -13.83 -1.50
CA TYR A 439 14.99 -13.87 -2.53
C TYR A 439 16.19 -14.71 -2.08
N GLU A 440 16.74 -14.44 -0.89
CA GLU A 440 17.91 -15.15 -0.33
C GLU A 440 17.63 -16.63 -0.10
N ILE A 441 16.45 -16.98 0.40
CA ILE A 441 16.09 -18.40 0.61
C ILE A 441 15.94 -19.10 -0.74
N VAL A 442 15.26 -18.50 -1.71
CA VAL A 442 15.05 -19.11 -3.03
C VAL A 442 16.37 -19.23 -3.80
N SER A 443 17.25 -18.23 -3.74
CA SER A 443 18.58 -18.30 -4.37
C SER A 443 19.45 -19.37 -3.71
N ALA A 444 19.49 -19.43 -2.38
CA ALA A 444 20.26 -20.43 -1.64
C ALA A 444 19.80 -21.86 -1.94
N VAL A 445 18.50 -22.09 -2.16
CA VAL A 445 17.96 -23.38 -2.59
C VAL A 445 18.33 -23.71 -4.04
N ARG A 446 18.32 -22.70 -4.92
CA ARG A 446 18.52 -22.88 -6.38
C ARG A 446 19.99 -23.09 -6.76
N ASP A 447 20.91 -22.41 -6.10
CA ASP A 447 22.33 -22.55 -6.37
C ASP A 447 22.83 -23.94 -5.98
N LYS A 448 24.01 -24.36 -6.47
CA LYS A 448 24.62 -25.68 -6.14
C LYS A 448 24.82 -25.92 -4.63
N SER A 449 24.58 -24.90 -3.80
CA SER A 449 24.40 -24.99 -2.35
C SER A 449 23.13 -25.70 -1.91
N GLY A 450 22.19 -26.06 -2.79
CA GLY A 450 20.98 -26.80 -2.41
C GLY A 450 21.30 -28.08 -1.64
N GLU A 451 22.30 -28.84 -2.07
CA GLU A 451 22.80 -30.02 -1.32
C GLU A 451 23.29 -29.63 0.08
N ASN A 452 23.98 -28.50 0.22
CA ASN A 452 24.40 -27.99 1.52
C ASN A 452 23.20 -27.57 2.36
N LEU A 453 22.21 -26.87 1.80
CA LEU A 453 21.00 -26.47 2.51
C LEU A 453 20.21 -27.68 3.02
N TRP A 454 20.02 -28.71 2.18
CA TRP A 454 19.38 -29.97 2.58
C TRP A 454 20.19 -30.71 3.65
N ARG A 455 21.53 -30.74 3.50
CA ARG A 455 22.43 -31.29 4.52
C ARG A 455 22.30 -30.51 5.84
N LEU A 456 22.16 -29.20 5.78
CA LEU A 456 22.01 -28.30 6.93
C LEU A 456 20.66 -28.49 7.64
N ILE A 457 19.57 -28.62 6.89
CA ILE A 457 18.25 -28.94 7.46
C ILE A 457 18.26 -30.34 8.09
N ASN A 458 18.99 -31.28 7.50
CA ASN A 458 19.12 -32.63 8.03
C ASN A 458 20.09 -32.76 9.21
N ASN A 459 21.03 -31.82 9.39
CA ASN A 459 22.02 -31.88 10.46
C ASN A 459 21.41 -31.32 11.77
N ARG A 460 21.31 -32.16 12.81
CA ARG A 460 20.69 -31.80 14.11
C ARG A 460 21.34 -30.58 14.78
N ASN A 461 22.63 -30.34 14.50
CA ASN A 461 23.43 -29.33 15.16
C ASN A 461 23.90 -28.26 14.16
N MET A 462 22.99 -27.65 13.40
CA MET A 462 23.35 -26.49 12.59
C MET A 462 23.95 -25.41 13.49
N THR A 463 25.23 -25.14 13.30
CA THR A 463 25.91 -24.13 14.11
C THR A 463 25.50 -22.74 13.63
N ARG A 464 25.36 -21.80 14.57
CA ARG A 464 25.05 -20.39 14.27
C ARG A 464 25.99 -19.79 13.21
N THR A 465 27.23 -20.30 13.14
CA THR A 465 28.25 -19.95 12.15
C THR A 465 27.93 -20.42 10.74
N GLU A 466 27.49 -21.66 10.55
CA GLU A 466 27.10 -22.17 9.22
C GLU A 466 25.85 -21.45 8.72
N PHE A 467 24.92 -21.15 9.63
CA PHE A 467 23.74 -20.37 9.33
C PHE A 467 24.09 -18.96 8.82
N LYS A 468 24.98 -18.25 9.53
CA LYS A 468 25.49 -16.94 9.11
C LYS A 468 26.30 -16.98 7.82
N PHE A 469 26.89 -18.13 7.49
CA PHE A 469 27.60 -18.30 6.22
C PHE A 469 26.63 -18.38 5.04
N LEU A 470 25.49 -19.06 5.20
CA LEU A 470 24.42 -19.12 4.19
C LEU A 470 23.66 -17.80 4.06
N PHE A 471 23.46 -17.12 5.19
CA PHE A 471 22.72 -15.86 5.27
C PHE A 471 23.62 -14.78 5.90
N PRO A 472 24.63 -14.27 5.17
CA PRO A 472 25.57 -13.29 5.69
C PRO A 472 24.83 -12.07 6.25
N PRO A 473 24.95 -11.78 7.57
CA PRO A 473 24.16 -10.74 8.25
C PRO A 473 24.49 -9.30 7.81
N HIS A 474 25.44 -9.13 6.89
CA HIS A 474 26.06 -7.83 6.59
C HIS A 474 25.87 -7.31 5.16
N GLU A 475 25.31 -8.08 4.23
CA GLU A 475 25.11 -7.58 2.86
C GLU A 475 23.75 -7.96 2.31
N HIS A 476 22.69 -7.37 2.89
CA HIS A 476 21.42 -7.15 2.18
C HIS A 476 21.62 -6.12 1.05
N ARG A 477 22.57 -6.38 0.15
CA ARG A 477 22.68 -5.64 -1.11
C ARG A 477 21.49 -6.09 -1.95
N PRO A 478 20.59 -5.16 -2.33
CA PRO A 478 19.50 -5.55 -3.21
C PRO A 478 20.08 -6.14 -4.49
N PRO A 479 19.53 -7.25 -5.01
CA PRO A 479 19.99 -7.87 -6.23
C PRO A 479 19.81 -6.91 -7.42
N ALA A 480 20.51 -7.18 -8.53
CA ALA A 480 20.41 -6.36 -9.73
C ALA A 480 18.94 -6.21 -10.22
N SER A 481 18.12 -7.24 -10.05
CA SER A 481 16.68 -7.21 -10.37
C SER A 481 15.93 -6.15 -9.55
N TRP A 482 16.29 -5.94 -8.28
CA TRP A 482 15.68 -4.90 -7.46
C TRP A 482 15.99 -3.50 -8.00
N TRP A 483 17.24 -3.24 -8.37
CA TRP A 483 17.65 -1.96 -8.97
C TRP A 483 16.98 -1.71 -10.32
N PHE A 484 16.89 -2.74 -11.15
CA PHE A 484 16.20 -2.67 -12.43
C PHE A 484 14.72 -2.29 -12.25
N LEU A 485 14.00 -2.98 -11.35
CA LEU A 485 12.61 -2.66 -11.03
C LEU A 485 12.45 -1.28 -10.38
N SER A 486 13.47 -0.83 -9.63
CA SER A 486 13.52 0.49 -9.02
C SER A 486 13.59 1.61 -10.07
N VAL A 487 14.45 1.44 -11.09
CA VAL A 487 14.55 2.38 -12.21
C VAL A 487 13.27 2.36 -13.05
N ILE A 488 12.68 1.19 -13.32
CA ILE A 488 11.38 1.11 -14.02
C ILE A 488 10.31 1.88 -13.26
N SER A 489 10.24 1.70 -11.94
CA SER A 489 9.25 2.38 -11.10
C SER A 489 9.44 3.89 -11.11
N LEU A 490 10.69 4.37 -11.09
CA LEU A 490 11.01 5.79 -11.22
C LEU A 490 10.59 6.34 -12.58
N LEU A 491 10.97 5.66 -13.66
CA LEU A 491 10.66 6.10 -15.02
C LEU A 491 9.16 6.14 -15.27
N LEU A 492 8.40 5.17 -14.76
CA LEU A 492 6.94 5.14 -14.85
C LEU A 492 6.34 6.39 -14.21
N VAL A 493 6.69 6.68 -12.95
CA VAL A 493 6.14 7.85 -12.23
C VAL A 493 6.58 9.16 -12.89
N LEU A 494 7.86 9.30 -13.25
CA LEU A 494 8.38 10.50 -13.88
C LEU A 494 7.81 10.71 -15.29
N PHE A 495 7.53 9.65 -16.02
CA PHE A 495 6.89 9.73 -17.32
C PHE A 495 5.48 10.29 -17.18
N GLU A 496 4.65 9.77 -16.27
CA GLU A 496 3.30 10.31 -16.03
C GLU A 496 3.32 11.78 -15.58
N ILE A 497 4.21 12.14 -14.64
CA ILE A 497 4.36 13.54 -14.23
C ILE A 497 4.87 14.39 -15.40
N GLY A 498 5.79 13.87 -16.21
CA GLY A 498 6.33 14.54 -17.40
C GLY A 498 5.25 14.80 -18.45
N MET A 499 4.34 13.85 -18.68
CA MET A 499 3.20 14.02 -19.57
C MET A 499 2.21 15.07 -19.02
N ALA A 500 1.97 15.10 -17.71
CA ALA A 500 1.17 16.14 -17.07
C ALA A 500 1.82 17.53 -17.15
N VAL A 501 3.15 17.62 -16.97
CA VAL A 501 3.93 18.84 -17.15
C VAL A 501 3.84 19.32 -18.59
N MET A 502 4.08 18.43 -19.55
CA MET A 502 4.00 18.73 -20.99
C MET A 502 2.62 19.25 -21.35
N MET A 503 1.55 18.58 -20.88
CA MET A 503 0.19 19.02 -21.12
C MET A 503 -0.08 20.39 -20.48
N SER A 504 0.36 20.61 -19.24
CA SER A 504 0.16 21.89 -18.55
C SER A 504 1.02 23.04 -19.11
N SER A 505 2.18 22.77 -19.70
CA SER A 505 3.06 23.79 -20.29
C SER A 505 2.76 24.08 -21.76
N THR A 506 2.05 23.17 -22.43
CA THR A 506 1.58 23.36 -23.82
C THR A 506 0.16 23.91 -23.88
N VAL A 507 -0.49 24.19 -22.74
CA VAL A 507 -1.69 25.04 -22.73
C VAL A 507 -1.22 26.47 -23.01
N PRO A 508 -1.57 27.04 -24.17
CA PRO A 508 -1.14 28.37 -24.54
C PRO A 508 -1.82 29.39 -23.61
N THR A 509 -0.98 30.01 -22.80
CA THR A 509 -1.18 31.16 -21.88
C THR A 509 -0.13 31.16 -20.79
N VAL A 510 0.59 30.05 -20.58
CA VAL A 510 1.46 29.91 -19.42
C VAL A 510 2.74 29.24 -19.91
N GLY A 511 3.90 29.88 -19.72
CA GLY A 511 5.17 29.16 -19.73
C GLY A 511 5.19 28.10 -18.61
N VAL A 512 6.36 27.75 -18.07
CA VAL A 512 6.35 27.01 -16.80
C VAL A 512 5.65 27.90 -15.76
N GLY A 513 4.40 27.58 -15.42
CA GLY A 513 3.55 28.37 -14.56
C GLY A 513 3.50 27.78 -13.16
N CYS A 514 2.61 28.32 -12.32
CA CYS A 514 2.39 27.73 -11.00
C CYS A 514 2.00 26.25 -11.07
N ARG A 515 1.23 25.82 -12.09
CA ARG A 515 0.76 24.43 -12.21
C ARG A 515 1.87 23.46 -12.59
N SER A 516 2.45 23.62 -13.77
CA SER A 516 3.57 22.79 -14.22
C SER A 516 4.76 22.89 -13.26
N GLY A 517 4.99 24.06 -12.65
CA GLY A 517 5.97 24.25 -11.58
C GLY A 517 5.69 23.40 -10.35
N LEU A 518 4.44 23.34 -9.87
CA LEU A 518 4.04 22.45 -8.77
C LEU A 518 4.23 20.97 -9.12
N TYR A 519 3.94 20.57 -10.36
CA TYR A 519 4.18 19.18 -10.82
C TYR A 519 5.68 18.84 -10.83
N ILE A 520 6.54 19.77 -11.28
CA ILE A 520 7.99 19.62 -11.24
C ILE A 520 8.49 19.56 -9.79
N ILE A 521 8.00 20.43 -8.91
CA ILE A 521 8.34 20.41 -7.48
C ILE A 521 7.96 19.05 -6.87
N TYR A 522 6.75 18.55 -7.16
CA TYR A 522 6.34 17.22 -6.72
C TYR A 522 7.28 16.13 -7.26
N ALA A 523 7.63 16.13 -8.54
CA ALA A 523 8.57 15.19 -9.14
C ALA A 523 9.96 15.23 -8.48
N LEU A 524 10.46 16.41 -8.15
CA LEU A 524 11.75 16.58 -7.47
C LEU A 524 11.71 16.05 -6.04
N LEU A 525 10.65 16.35 -5.29
CA LEU A 525 10.46 15.90 -3.91
C LEU A 525 10.33 14.38 -3.84
N THR A 526 9.52 13.78 -4.70
CA THR A 526 9.38 12.32 -4.79
C THR A 526 10.72 11.71 -5.21
N THR A 527 11.36 12.17 -6.29
CA THR A 527 12.66 11.64 -6.74
C THR A 527 13.75 11.75 -5.68
N GLY A 528 13.74 12.82 -4.87
CA GLY A 528 14.66 12.99 -3.75
C GLY A 528 14.63 11.81 -2.79
N THR A 529 13.43 11.33 -2.40
CA THR A 529 13.30 10.13 -1.54
C THR A 529 13.86 8.88 -2.21
N TRP A 530 13.67 8.71 -3.51
CA TRP A 530 14.21 7.58 -4.28
C TRP A 530 15.74 7.63 -4.33
N VAL A 531 16.33 8.80 -4.58
CA VAL A 531 17.78 9.00 -4.60
C VAL A 531 18.41 8.63 -3.24
N LEU A 532 17.71 8.88 -2.12
CA LEU A 532 18.19 8.47 -0.81
C LEU A 532 18.46 6.95 -0.72
N HIS A 533 17.69 6.13 -1.43
CA HIS A 533 17.91 4.67 -1.43
C HIS A 533 19.19 4.23 -2.14
N LEU A 534 19.74 5.06 -3.05
CA LEU A 534 21.00 4.76 -3.72
C LEU A 534 22.16 4.72 -2.72
N PHE A 535 22.08 5.53 -1.67
CA PHE A 535 23.15 5.64 -0.69
C PHE A 535 23.18 4.43 0.26
N PRO A 536 24.33 3.74 0.38
CA PRO A 536 24.48 2.59 1.27
C PRO A 536 24.12 2.88 2.73
N TRP A 537 24.34 4.12 3.19
CA TRP A 537 24.05 4.52 4.57
C TRP A 537 22.54 4.58 4.89
N PHE A 538 21.70 4.78 3.87
CA PHE A 538 20.24 4.73 4.02
C PHE A 538 19.69 3.29 3.99
N ARG A 539 20.51 2.29 3.62
CA ARG A 539 20.09 0.87 3.58
C ARG A 539 19.89 0.29 4.98
N ARG A 540 20.79 0.60 5.92
CA ARG A 540 20.48 0.46 7.35
C ARG A 540 19.74 1.72 7.73
N GLN A 541 18.42 1.65 7.75
CA GLN A 541 17.58 2.77 8.13
C GLN A 541 17.79 3.14 9.60
N GLY A 542 18.88 3.86 9.87
CA GLY A 542 19.09 4.56 11.11
C GLY A 542 17.93 5.52 11.33
N PHE A 543 17.72 5.90 12.58
CA PHE A 543 16.64 6.79 12.98
C PHE A 543 16.59 8.05 12.08
N TRP A 544 17.73 8.69 11.83
CA TRP A 544 17.83 9.90 11.00
C TRP A 544 17.48 9.68 9.53
N ALA A 545 17.88 8.55 8.95
CA ALA A 545 17.54 8.19 7.58
C ALA A 545 16.02 8.04 7.41
N LYS A 546 15.35 7.40 8.37
CA LYS A 546 13.88 7.30 8.39
C LYS A 546 13.24 8.68 8.53
N VAL A 547 13.69 9.49 9.48
CA VAL A 547 13.14 10.84 9.73
C VAL A 547 13.26 11.69 8.47
N PHE A 548 14.42 11.69 7.81
CA PHE A 548 14.64 12.47 6.60
C PHE A 548 13.81 11.95 5.42
N GLY A 549 13.76 10.63 5.22
CA GLY A 549 12.93 10.02 4.17
C GLY A 549 11.44 10.33 4.36
N TYR A 550 10.91 10.15 5.57
CA TYR A 550 9.52 10.51 5.87
C TYR A 550 9.26 12.02 5.79
N GLY A 551 10.25 12.86 6.11
CA GLY A 551 10.16 14.31 5.96
C GLY A 551 9.96 14.73 4.50
N LEU A 552 10.74 14.16 3.58
CA LEU A 552 10.56 14.40 2.15
C LEU A 552 9.23 13.83 1.63
N CYS A 553 8.83 12.62 2.06
CA CYS A 553 7.52 12.05 1.72
C CYS A 553 6.36 12.94 2.20
N LEU A 554 6.46 13.53 3.39
CA LEU A 554 5.49 14.49 3.91
C LEU A 554 5.43 15.74 3.04
N LEU A 555 6.58 16.32 2.71
CA LEU A 555 6.62 17.51 1.85
C LEU A 555 6.04 17.24 0.45
N ALA A 556 6.37 16.09 -0.15
CA ALA A 556 5.79 15.64 -1.41
C ALA A 556 4.26 15.45 -1.32
N THR A 557 3.78 14.80 -0.26
CA THR A 557 2.34 14.58 -0.04
C THR A 557 1.59 15.90 0.19
N LEU A 558 2.17 16.84 0.93
CA LEU A 558 1.60 18.17 1.11
C LEU A 558 1.58 18.95 -0.22
N CYS A 559 2.64 18.85 -1.03
CA CYS A 559 2.70 19.44 -2.36
C CYS A 559 1.61 18.87 -3.28
N LEU A 560 1.42 17.55 -3.29
CA LEU A 560 0.36 16.90 -4.07
C LEU A 560 -1.03 17.32 -3.56
N THR A 561 -1.24 17.33 -2.25
CA THR A 561 -2.52 17.75 -1.64
C THR A 561 -2.85 19.20 -1.99
N PHE A 562 -1.85 20.09 -1.89
CA PHE A 562 -2.00 21.48 -2.30
C PHE A 562 -2.29 21.58 -3.80
N THR A 563 -1.62 20.79 -4.63
CA THR A 563 -1.85 20.75 -6.08
C THR A 563 -3.28 20.29 -6.41
N THR A 564 -3.78 19.25 -5.74
CA THR A 564 -5.17 18.79 -5.84
C THR A 564 -6.14 19.90 -5.45
N PHE A 565 -5.94 20.51 -4.28
CA PHE A 565 -6.76 21.64 -3.81
C PHE A 565 -6.73 22.82 -4.79
N ALA A 566 -5.55 23.20 -5.25
CA ALA A 566 -5.33 24.31 -6.17
C ALA A 566 -5.97 24.06 -7.55
N SER A 567 -6.07 22.80 -7.96
CA SER A 567 -6.66 22.40 -9.25
C SER A 567 -8.17 22.61 -9.28
N PHE A 568 -8.90 22.31 -8.20
CA PHE A 568 -10.37 22.51 -8.16
C PHE A 568 -10.79 23.81 -7.47
N SER A 569 -9.94 24.46 -6.67
CA SER A 569 -10.30 25.73 -6.01
C SER A 569 -10.20 26.93 -6.94
N GLY A 570 -9.36 26.88 -7.97
CA GLY A 570 -9.09 28.05 -8.82
C GLY A 570 -8.05 29.00 -8.23
N VAL A 571 -7.39 28.67 -7.11
CA VAL A 571 -6.38 29.55 -6.47
C VAL A 571 -5.22 29.95 -7.39
N LEU A 572 -4.98 29.17 -8.44
CA LEU A 572 -3.94 29.44 -9.46
C LEU A 572 -4.44 30.31 -10.62
N LYS A 573 -5.68 30.80 -10.58
CA LYS A 573 -6.30 31.71 -11.57
C LYS A 573 -6.01 33.17 -11.19
N ASN A 574 -4.73 33.50 -11.01
CA ASN A 574 -4.28 34.87 -10.77
C ASN A 574 -3.27 35.30 -11.85
N CYS A 575 -3.00 36.61 -11.93
CA CYS A 575 -2.08 37.17 -12.93
C CYS A 575 -0.67 36.58 -12.83
N ILE A 576 -0.20 36.27 -11.62
CA ILE A 576 1.14 35.70 -11.37
C ILE A 576 1.26 34.32 -12.00
N CYS A 577 0.29 33.45 -11.72
CA CYS A 577 0.30 32.07 -12.14
C CYS A 577 0.00 31.89 -13.62
N ARG A 578 -0.81 32.78 -14.21
CA ARG A 578 -1.04 32.78 -15.66
C ARG A 578 0.13 33.39 -16.43
N ALA A 579 0.74 34.48 -15.96
CA ALA A 579 1.91 35.04 -16.64
C ALA A 579 3.14 34.10 -16.55
N GLY A 580 3.24 33.34 -15.45
CA GLY A 580 4.31 32.37 -15.24
C GLY A 580 5.72 32.99 -15.38
N PHE A 581 6.67 32.20 -15.89
CA PHE A 581 8.00 32.72 -16.24
C PHE A 581 8.03 33.52 -17.55
N SER A 582 6.97 33.49 -18.36
CA SER A 582 6.91 34.22 -19.62
C SER A 582 6.75 35.73 -19.40
N GLY A 583 6.23 36.15 -18.24
CA GLY A 583 6.07 37.56 -17.87
C GLY A 583 4.93 38.29 -18.59
N TYR A 584 4.18 37.59 -19.44
CA TYR A 584 3.03 38.12 -20.17
C TYR A 584 1.87 37.13 -20.13
N LEU A 585 0.69 37.63 -20.47
CA LEU A 585 -0.59 36.94 -20.42
C LEU A 585 -1.38 37.25 -21.69
N ASP A 586 -1.96 36.22 -22.31
CA ASP A 586 -2.84 36.39 -23.47
C ASP A 586 -4.32 36.14 -23.12
N PHE A 587 -5.18 36.82 -23.88
CA PHE A 587 -6.63 36.75 -23.75
C PHE A 587 -7.30 35.86 -24.80
N GLU A 588 -6.52 35.06 -25.53
CA GLU A 588 -7.06 34.25 -26.62
C GLU A 588 -7.74 32.99 -26.11
N GLU A 589 -8.90 32.68 -26.67
CA GLU A 589 -9.67 31.52 -26.24
C GLU A 589 -9.05 30.21 -26.74
N ALA A 590 -9.46 29.13 -26.09
CA ALA A 590 -9.34 27.76 -26.55
C ALA A 590 -9.42 27.57 -28.07
N GLU A 591 -10.45 28.17 -28.69
CA GLU A 591 -10.75 28.01 -30.11
C GLU A 591 -9.68 28.61 -31.02
N PHE A 592 -9.04 29.70 -30.57
CA PHE A 592 -7.93 30.32 -31.27
C PHE A 592 -6.80 29.30 -31.44
N TYR A 593 -6.37 28.67 -30.35
CA TYR A 593 -5.25 27.73 -30.37
C TYR A 593 -5.55 26.39 -31.04
N ARG A 594 -6.84 26.05 -31.22
CA ARG A 594 -7.26 24.87 -31.98
C ARG A 594 -6.98 25.01 -33.48
N LYS A 595 -6.94 26.25 -34.00
CA LYS A 595 -6.69 26.48 -35.42
C LYS A 595 -5.25 26.10 -35.77
N LYS A 596 -5.10 25.29 -36.82
CA LYS A 596 -3.81 24.84 -37.34
C LYS A 596 -2.89 25.99 -37.75
N GLU A 597 -3.48 27.12 -38.15
CA GLU A 597 -2.77 28.33 -38.53
C GLU A 597 -2.07 29.03 -37.34
N HIS A 598 -2.47 28.72 -36.10
CA HIS A 598 -1.98 29.42 -34.90
C HIS A 598 -1.02 28.54 -34.08
N PHE A 599 -1.48 27.37 -33.61
CA PHE A 599 -0.66 26.49 -32.76
C PHE A 599 -0.97 24.97 -32.86
N ASP A 600 -2.14 24.57 -33.39
CA ASP A 600 -2.61 23.17 -33.41
C ASP A 600 -2.43 22.46 -32.06
N VAL A 601 -2.97 23.07 -31.00
CA VAL A 601 -2.83 22.57 -29.63
C VAL A 601 -3.39 21.15 -29.47
N THR A 602 -4.41 20.81 -30.26
CA THR A 602 -5.08 19.51 -30.27
C THR A 602 -4.10 18.37 -30.54
N LYS A 603 -3.15 18.56 -31.46
CA LYS A 603 -2.13 17.54 -31.78
C LYS A 603 -1.30 17.18 -30.55
N TRP A 604 -0.81 18.17 -29.80
CA TRP A 604 0.03 17.95 -28.64
C TRP A 604 -0.74 17.34 -27.47
N TRP A 605 -1.97 17.76 -27.23
CA TRP A 605 -2.80 17.18 -26.18
C TRP A 605 -3.20 15.74 -26.49
N TRP A 606 -3.49 15.42 -27.75
CA TRP A 606 -3.73 14.04 -28.17
C TRP A 606 -2.51 13.15 -27.94
N ILE A 607 -1.32 13.62 -28.36
CA ILE A 607 -0.07 12.91 -28.09
C ILE A 607 0.13 12.74 -26.59
N ALA A 608 -0.12 13.80 -25.80
CA ALA A 608 0.02 13.76 -24.35
C ALA A 608 -0.87 12.72 -23.69
N ALA A 609 -2.16 12.72 -24.06
CA ALA A 609 -3.16 11.84 -23.49
C ALA A 609 -2.95 10.38 -23.92
N ILE A 610 -2.63 10.12 -25.20
CA ILE A 610 -2.32 8.76 -25.67
C ILE A 610 -1.09 8.22 -24.95
N LEU A 611 -0.01 9.01 -24.91
CA LEU A 611 1.23 8.59 -24.27
C LEU A 611 1.04 8.41 -22.77
N GLY A 612 0.32 9.28 -22.06
CA GLY A 612 0.01 9.11 -20.64
C GLY A 612 -0.92 7.92 -20.35
N ALA A 613 -1.87 7.61 -21.24
CA ALA A 613 -2.73 6.44 -21.07
C ALA A 613 -2.01 5.11 -21.34
N PHE A 614 -0.94 5.13 -22.15
CA PHE A 614 -0.28 3.91 -22.61
C PHE A 614 0.34 3.07 -21.47
N PRO A 615 1.19 3.60 -20.56
CA PRO A 615 1.73 2.83 -19.44
C PRO A 615 0.62 2.24 -18.58
N VAL A 616 -0.44 3.01 -18.34
CA VAL A 616 -1.59 2.60 -17.54
C VAL A 616 -2.28 1.36 -18.12
N ILE A 617 -2.62 1.40 -19.41
CA ILE A 617 -3.28 0.27 -20.09
C ILE A 617 -2.34 -0.93 -20.22
N MET A 618 -1.09 -0.69 -20.62
CA MET A 618 -0.09 -1.76 -20.80
C MET A 618 0.16 -2.50 -19.48
N LEU A 619 0.34 -1.77 -18.39
CA LEU A 619 0.59 -2.35 -17.08
C LEU A 619 -0.65 -3.03 -16.49
N PHE A 620 -1.85 -2.56 -16.81
CA PHE A 620 -3.06 -3.29 -16.49
C PHE A 620 -3.08 -4.67 -17.17
N MET A 621 -2.75 -4.74 -18.46
CA MET A 621 -2.67 -6.02 -19.17
C MET A 621 -1.57 -6.91 -18.59
N ILE A 622 -0.40 -6.34 -18.25
CA ILE A 622 0.68 -7.09 -17.57
C ILE A 622 0.20 -7.61 -16.22
N ALA A 623 -0.53 -6.82 -15.43
CA ALA A 623 -1.11 -7.25 -14.17
C ALA A 623 -2.08 -8.42 -14.37
N VAL A 624 -2.96 -8.35 -15.38
CA VAL A 624 -3.86 -9.45 -15.77
C VAL A 624 -3.08 -10.73 -16.06
N VAL A 625 -2.04 -10.64 -16.90
CA VAL A 625 -1.18 -11.78 -17.23
C VAL A 625 -0.46 -12.31 -15.99
N LEU A 626 0.07 -11.46 -15.12
CA LEU A 626 0.76 -11.88 -13.90
C LEU A 626 -0.18 -12.60 -12.93
N ILE A 627 -1.45 -12.20 -12.84
CA ILE A 627 -2.45 -12.93 -12.04
C ILE A 627 -2.61 -14.34 -12.59
N MET A 628 -2.81 -14.47 -13.90
CA MET A 628 -2.99 -15.77 -14.53
C MET A 628 -1.73 -16.65 -14.37
N LEU A 629 -0.54 -16.05 -14.48
CA LEU A 629 0.73 -16.77 -14.32
C LEU A 629 0.97 -17.24 -12.89
N LEU A 630 0.62 -16.42 -11.89
CA LEU A 630 0.81 -16.73 -10.48
C LEU A 630 -0.35 -17.55 -9.89
N GLN A 631 -1.45 -17.69 -10.62
CA GLN A 631 -2.62 -18.50 -10.26
C GLN A 631 -2.31 -19.88 -9.69
N PRO A 632 -1.38 -20.67 -10.27
CA PRO A 632 -1.09 -22.00 -9.77
C PRO A 632 -0.52 -22.02 -8.35
N LEU A 633 0.06 -20.91 -7.87
CA LEU A 633 0.65 -20.83 -6.53
C LEU A 633 -0.42 -20.73 -5.43
N TRP A 634 -1.59 -20.16 -5.76
CA TRP A 634 -2.63 -19.84 -4.80
C TRP A 634 -3.97 -20.55 -5.02
N GLN A 635 -4.15 -21.29 -6.11
CA GLN A 635 -5.29 -22.20 -6.24
C GLN A 635 -5.05 -23.44 -5.36
N ASP A 636 -6.09 -23.84 -4.62
CA ASP A 636 -6.15 -25.16 -4.00
C ASP A 636 -6.71 -26.12 -5.04
N ASP A 637 -5.93 -27.13 -5.42
CA ASP A 637 -6.35 -28.14 -6.40
C ASP A 637 -7.52 -28.99 -5.86
N ALA A 638 -7.66 -29.06 -4.53
CA ALA A 638 -8.70 -29.83 -3.84
C ALA A 638 -10.13 -29.39 -4.19
N GLU A 639 -10.38 -28.13 -4.55
CA GLU A 639 -11.75 -27.69 -4.92
C GLU A 639 -12.17 -28.16 -6.32
N CYS A 640 -11.23 -28.47 -7.23
CA CYS A 640 -11.57 -29.00 -8.55
C CYS A 640 -12.12 -30.43 -8.45
N GLU A 641 -11.56 -31.24 -7.55
CA GLU A 641 -11.95 -32.65 -7.38
C GLU A 641 -13.37 -32.81 -6.82
N TRP A 642 -13.85 -31.88 -5.98
CA TRP A 642 -15.23 -31.90 -5.49
C TRP A 642 -16.26 -31.53 -6.55
N ILE A 643 -15.89 -30.65 -7.51
CA ILE A 643 -16.79 -30.29 -8.62
C ILE A 643 -16.90 -31.45 -9.62
N ASP A 644 -15.79 -32.11 -9.93
CA ASP A 644 -15.77 -33.24 -10.86
C ASP A 644 -16.42 -34.50 -10.26
N ASN A 645 -16.16 -34.81 -8.98
CA ASN A 645 -16.78 -35.96 -8.32
C ASN A 645 -18.26 -35.72 -7.95
N GLY A 646 -18.65 -34.46 -7.71
CA GLY A 646 -20.05 -34.07 -7.49
C GLY A 646 -20.90 -34.19 -8.76
N ALA A 647 -20.30 -34.10 -9.95
CA ALA A 647 -20.97 -34.34 -11.23
C ALA A 647 -20.97 -35.84 -11.63
N ALA A 648 -20.09 -36.66 -11.08
CA ALA A 648 -19.85 -38.03 -11.53
C ALA A 648 -20.41 -39.15 -10.62
N GLY A 649 -20.90 -38.88 -9.40
CA GLY A 649 -21.11 -39.96 -8.43
C GLY A 649 -22.26 -39.81 -7.44
N GLU A 650 -23.52 -39.93 -7.90
CA GLU A 650 -24.68 -40.16 -7.02
C GLU A 650 -25.02 -41.65 -6.82
N ASN A 651 -24.13 -42.59 -7.20
CA ASN A 651 -24.52 -44.02 -7.31
C ASN A 651 -23.66 -45.07 -6.59
N SER A 652 -22.78 -44.74 -5.64
CA SER A 652 -22.05 -45.79 -4.90
C SER A 652 -21.68 -45.39 -3.47
N ARG A 653 -22.63 -45.59 -2.55
CA ARG A 653 -22.36 -45.71 -1.10
C ARG A 653 -22.09 -47.18 -0.78
N SER A 654 -20.85 -47.54 -0.52
CA SER A 654 -20.50 -48.75 0.26
C SER A 654 -19.46 -48.38 1.31
N GLY A 655 -19.82 -48.59 2.58
CA GLY A 655 -19.08 -48.14 3.74
C GLY A 655 -17.73 -48.81 3.93
N GLY A 656 -16.75 -48.00 4.30
CA GLY A 656 -15.42 -48.42 4.74
C GLY A 656 -14.91 -47.43 5.79
N ARG A 657 -14.62 -47.97 6.97
CA ARG A 657 -14.27 -47.33 8.24
C ARG A 657 -12.97 -46.50 8.11
N GLN A 658 -13.08 -45.18 8.12
CA GLN A 658 -11.97 -44.20 8.16
C GLN A 658 -12.25 -43.11 9.21
N GLU A 659 -12.70 -43.54 10.38
CA GLU A 659 -12.82 -42.72 11.59
C GLU A 659 -11.76 -43.22 12.56
N ASP A 660 -10.69 -42.44 12.78
CA ASP A 660 -9.93 -42.42 14.05
C ASP A 660 -8.76 -41.41 14.06
N ILE A 661 -8.36 -40.81 12.93
CA ILE A 661 -7.26 -39.80 12.91
C ILE A 661 -7.76 -38.37 12.62
N GLN A 662 -8.97 -38.18 12.08
CA GLN A 662 -9.45 -36.85 11.66
C GLN A 662 -10.21 -36.05 12.74
N GLY A 663 -10.56 -36.66 13.88
CA GLY A 663 -11.50 -36.06 14.86
C GLY A 663 -10.90 -35.12 15.90
N ALA A 664 -9.58 -35.18 16.17
CA ALA A 664 -9.00 -34.55 17.37
C ALA A 664 -8.15 -33.29 17.13
N ASP A 665 -7.51 -33.11 15.96
CA ASP A 665 -6.22 -32.37 15.97
C ASP A 665 -6.10 -31.05 15.18
N MET A 666 -7.18 -30.49 14.63
CA MET A 666 -7.11 -29.15 13.99
C MET A 666 -7.46 -27.97 14.91
N LYS A 667 -7.84 -28.22 16.18
CA LYS A 667 -8.19 -27.16 17.16
C LYS A 667 -7.02 -26.27 17.59
N TRP A 668 -5.78 -26.61 17.25
CA TRP A 668 -4.60 -25.84 17.66
C TRP A 668 -4.29 -24.65 16.75
N LEU A 669 -4.86 -24.62 15.54
CA LEU A 669 -4.66 -23.54 14.56
C LEU A 669 -5.73 -22.44 14.65
N ASP A 670 -6.98 -22.80 14.96
CA ASP A 670 -8.08 -21.87 15.25
C ASP A 670 -7.89 -21.21 16.63
#